data_AF-A0A955U743-F1
#
_entry.id   AF-A0A955U743-F1
#
_cell.length_a   1.000
_cell.length_b   1.000
_cell.length_c   1.000
_cell.angle_alpha   90.00
_cell.angle_beta   90.00
_cell.angle_gamma   90.00
#
_symmetry.space_group_name_H-M   'P 1'
#
loop_
_entity.id
_entity.type
_entity.pdbx_description
1 polymer ?
#
loop_
_entity_poly.entity_id
_entity_poly.type
_entity_poly.pdbx_seq_one_letter_code
_entity_poly.pdbx_strand_id
1 'polypeptide(L)'
;MPEARATLEAGGLLPAGTPTPDDLPTDTVDARGYVHPSIAGRVVVRLVPDAIARGIDTEMELLGFSLGQHADDIAIQRRRALGFPGATLVEDPERARYALDVMREFKQHAKRITSKPGHAKDGFDEIASRLQRQVPHFLPSYWEEVARAFANGGNLTYAAQSFDKARTAEREFGLTVDEERRGEAFLEFALMGALTVKSLQAYGKELSQTAGPKVAYERMFSLATRRTLGGIPPWASMPKDLRTLVKAAKLDAKAEEQRLLRELLSASSLKRAPASFWNEYRNALVALGMSDPAVRSKLLDLFPNGGKARWAWNRDESGFSDTWMGVLADAGALEVLWDADAPADAVPSGGRVAWLERLQEWSHFGEGWVLQIVRRAAPLLRGGPPVKVLGGDYYKPLDIDLVDLLIELGIPWTLSTSARVDLAKWATGQPCEARAGLAAEHRPRDPIHAAADEATAQHLGPAVDAVFGNASFEAVAAGMKGLADLRRRWLHTRIGDLDRTGLTTSTLSLSRLEAATSADHFAEFPDAVEPLADASIARALARTLALGIFEELRWPAWEQAITTLGLEKLENVHVHRQFPHLLLATTRKLLVLGRDGVELEHDLKHGFGDNLPNNTLFVGGSALVVWSYWHQGSKNLGYWSHAANDTWECQGNWSRGQAYPIEHADSVIYGETRVSRGDRVAHPPHGHHQGHDATGAWVVHDQDIRAQDRNTGAVGAPARPAFLAEAHWNPSDWCYVAVDAPDSPLGVVEGQYGWRWIRPGNAADPDLDLDDDEEAPTELTLLTLAGDRRVGQIRVGQGAQMPTAMVRWPGADRARPVAETSQYWRRQHNVDVVVGDPDVPEVALSRMEGAQLSASILPPIAYWHFLVPTDASGSQRLRKVDVDDASRLIAAARAAG
;
A
#
# COMPACT_ATOMS: atom_id res chain seq x y z
N MET A 1 26.68 -44.14 -10.62
CA MET A 1 25.36 -44.35 -10.00
C MET A 1 24.78 -43.11 -9.33
N PRO A 2 25.45 -42.38 -8.41
CA PRO A 2 24.88 -41.19 -7.76
C PRO A 2 24.57 -40.05 -8.73
N GLU A 3 25.45 -39.85 -9.71
CA GLU A 3 25.31 -38.81 -10.75
C GLU A 3 24.16 -39.11 -11.73
N ALA A 4 23.96 -40.39 -12.07
CA ALA A 4 22.82 -40.83 -12.89
C ALA A 4 21.48 -40.63 -12.18
N ARG A 5 21.40 -40.96 -10.88
CA ARG A 5 20.21 -40.70 -10.05
C ARG A 5 19.89 -39.21 -9.97
N ALA A 6 20.88 -38.38 -9.62
CA ALA A 6 20.70 -36.93 -9.52
C ALA A 6 20.23 -36.30 -10.84
N THR A 7 20.77 -36.77 -11.98
CA THR A 7 20.37 -36.30 -13.31
C THR A 7 18.92 -36.65 -13.64
N LEU A 8 18.50 -37.90 -13.37
CA LEU A 8 17.12 -38.35 -13.59
C LEU A 8 16.12 -37.65 -12.65
N GLU A 9 16.49 -37.44 -11.39
CA GLU A 9 15.67 -36.71 -10.41
C GLU A 9 15.53 -35.22 -10.75
N ALA A 10 16.54 -34.62 -11.39
CA ALA A 10 16.49 -33.26 -11.94
C ALA A 10 15.72 -33.15 -13.28
N GLY A 11 15.25 -34.28 -13.83
CA GLY A 11 14.50 -34.33 -15.08
C GLY A 11 15.33 -34.31 -16.36
N GLY A 12 16.64 -34.57 -16.27
CA GLY A 12 17.55 -34.70 -17.41
C GLY A 12 17.43 -36.04 -18.16
N LEU A 13 18.09 -36.11 -19.32
CA LEU A 13 18.22 -37.32 -20.14
C LEU A 13 19.59 -37.96 -19.92
N LEU A 14 19.64 -39.28 -19.77
CA LEU A 14 20.87 -40.07 -19.77
C LEU A 14 21.11 -40.69 -21.16
N PRO A 15 22.37 -40.96 -21.54
CA PRO A 15 22.67 -41.72 -22.75
C PRO A 15 22.00 -43.11 -22.73
N ALA A 16 21.58 -43.58 -23.90
CA ALA A 16 21.04 -44.93 -24.06
C ALA A 16 22.01 -46.01 -23.55
N GLY A 17 21.47 -47.04 -22.89
CA GLY A 17 22.25 -48.12 -22.29
C GLY A 17 22.96 -47.78 -20.97
N THR A 18 22.77 -46.58 -20.42
CA THR A 18 23.30 -46.23 -19.08
C THR A 18 22.58 -47.07 -18.01
N PRO A 19 23.31 -47.77 -17.12
CA PRO A 19 22.69 -48.51 -16.02
C PRO A 19 21.89 -47.57 -15.09
N THR A 20 20.63 -47.90 -14.86
CA THR A 20 19.71 -47.16 -14.00
C THR A 20 19.58 -47.81 -12.62
N PRO A 21 19.28 -47.05 -11.56
CA PRO A 21 18.92 -47.64 -10.26
C PRO A 21 17.67 -48.52 -10.37
N ASP A 22 17.68 -49.72 -9.79
CA ASP A 22 16.55 -50.66 -9.82
C ASP A 22 15.29 -50.12 -9.13
N ASP A 23 15.45 -49.15 -8.22
CA ASP A 23 14.38 -48.49 -7.46
C ASP A 23 13.78 -47.26 -8.14
N LEU A 24 14.29 -46.88 -9.33
CA LEU A 24 13.83 -45.68 -10.05
C LEU A 24 13.28 -46.08 -11.44
N PRO A 25 11.97 -45.98 -11.69
CA PRO A 25 11.41 -46.32 -12.98
C PRO A 25 11.89 -45.36 -14.07
N THR A 26 12.34 -45.92 -15.19
CA THR A 26 12.82 -45.17 -16.34
C THR A 26 12.15 -45.65 -17.62
N ASP A 27 12.09 -44.77 -18.62
CA ASP A 27 11.65 -45.07 -19.98
C ASP A 27 12.78 -44.75 -20.95
N THR A 28 12.87 -45.53 -22.03
CA THR A 28 13.68 -45.14 -23.20
C THR A 28 12.97 -44.01 -23.95
N VAL A 29 13.76 -43.16 -24.60
CA VAL A 29 13.30 -41.99 -25.34
C VAL A 29 13.64 -42.17 -26.81
N ASP A 30 12.66 -41.95 -27.67
CA ASP A 30 12.78 -41.92 -29.12
C ASP A 30 12.87 -40.48 -29.62
N ALA A 31 13.52 -40.29 -30.77
CA ALA A 31 13.36 -39.10 -31.59
C ALA A 31 12.37 -39.38 -32.73
N ARG A 32 11.25 -38.66 -32.76
CA ARG A 32 10.24 -38.71 -33.82
C ARG A 32 10.31 -37.45 -34.69
N GLY A 33 10.56 -37.63 -35.98
CA GLY A 33 10.69 -36.55 -36.98
C GLY A 33 9.45 -36.42 -37.86
N TYR A 34 8.76 -35.29 -37.74
CA TYR A 34 7.50 -35.02 -38.42
C TYR A 34 7.66 -33.99 -39.55
N VAL A 35 6.98 -34.21 -40.67
CA VAL A 35 6.91 -33.29 -41.82
C VAL A 35 5.49 -32.81 -42.06
N HIS A 36 5.31 -31.56 -42.48
CA HIS A 36 4.00 -30.98 -42.77
C HIS A 36 4.04 -30.13 -44.05
N PRO A 37 3.03 -30.23 -44.95
CA PRO A 37 3.03 -29.53 -46.23
C PRO A 37 3.21 -28.01 -46.13
N SER A 38 2.64 -27.38 -45.11
CA SER A 38 2.77 -25.92 -44.88
C SER A 38 4.13 -25.44 -44.38
N ILE A 39 5.07 -26.34 -44.06
CA ILE A 39 6.45 -26.00 -43.64
C ILE A 39 7.49 -26.79 -44.43
N ALA A 40 7.31 -26.80 -45.76
CA ALA A 40 8.16 -27.55 -46.69
C ALA A 40 9.67 -27.36 -46.44
N GLY A 41 10.42 -28.47 -46.47
CA GLY A 41 11.88 -28.49 -46.26
C GLY A 41 12.33 -28.49 -44.80
N ARG A 42 11.42 -28.52 -43.82
CA ARG A 42 11.75 -28.59 -42.39
C ARG A 42 11.15 -29.83 -41.72
N VAL A 43 11.88 -30.40 -40.78
CA VAL A 43 11.46 -31.54 -39.93
C VAL A 43 11.30 -31.04 -38.50
N VAL A 44 10.16 -31.33 -37.88
CA VAL A 44 9.93 -31.09 -36.44
C VAL A 44 10.30 -32.36 -35.69
N VAL A 45 11.36 -32.31 -34.89
CA VAL A 45 11.80 -33.45 -34.08
C VAL A 45 11.23 -33.33 -32.67
N ARG A 46 10.54 -34.37 -32.19
CA ARG A 46 10.10 -34.50 -30.79
C ARG A 46 10.85 -35.64 -30.13
N LEU A 47 11.43 -35.37 -28.96
CA LEU A 47 11.93 -36.40 -28.05
C LEU A 47 10.75 -36.90 -27.20
N VAL A 48 10.45 -38.18 -27.28
CA VAL A 48 9.25 -38.77 -26.65
C VAL A 48 9.61 -40.11 -26.00
N PRO A 49 9.14 -40.40 -24.78
CA PRO A 49 9.26 -41.73 -24.23
C PRO A 49 8.59 -42.75 -25.17
N ASP A 50 9.26 -43.89 -25.41
CA ASP A 50 8.77 -44.95 -26.30
C ASP A 50 7.31 -45.35 -25.97
N ALA A 51 7.01 -45.45 -24.68
CA ALA A 51 5.69 -45.79 -24.16
C ALA A 51 4.53 -44.92 -24.71
N ILE A 52 4.78 -43.66 -25.10
CA ILE A 52 3.74 -42.76 -25.67
C ILE A 52 3.91 -42.47 -27.14
N ALA A 53 4.96 -43.00 -27.76
CA ALA A 53 5.44 -42.48 -29.03
C ALA A 53 4.41 -42.68 -30.16
N ARG A 54 3.67 -43.80 -30.17
CA ARG A 54 2.50 -44.03 -31.04
C ARG A 54 1.35 -43.04 -30.83
N GLY A 55 1.08 -42.69 -29.57
CA GLY A 55 0.05 -41.70 -29.23
C GLY A 55 0.40 -40.32 -29.77
N ILE A 56 1.68 -39.94 -29.69
CA ILE A 56 2.18 -38.69 -30.25
C ILE A 56 2.18 -38.72 -31.78
N ASP A 57 2.49 -39.86 -32.42
CA ASP A 57 2.33 -39.97 -33.88
C ASP A 57 0.90 -39.68 -34.31
N THR A 58 -0.06 -40.28 -33.61
CA THR A 58 -1.50 -40.12 -33.88
C THR A 58 -1.95 -38.67 -33.65
N GLU A 59 -1.44 -38.00 -32.62
CA GLU A 59 -1.67 -36.57 -32.38
C GLU A 59 -1.14 -35.72 -33.55
N MET A 60 0.08 -35.99 -34.00
CA MET A 60 0.75 -35.24 -35.06
C MET A 60 0.05 -35.46 -36.42
N GLU A 61 -0.40 -36.69 -36.72
CA GLU A 61 -1.24 -37.00 -37.88
C GLU A 61 -2.54 -36.18 -37.89
N LEU A 62 -3.18 -36.04 -36.74
CA LEU A 62 -4.41 -35.25 -36.59
C LEU A 62 -4.19 -33.75 -36.84
N LEU A 63 -2.96 -33.28 -36.63
CA LEU A 63 -2.50 -31.91 -36.91
C LEU A 63 -2.02 -31.74 -38.36
N GLY A 64 -2.13 -32.76 -39.21
CA GLY A 64 -1.74 -32.74 -40.62
C GLY A 64 -0.24 -33.02 -40.85
N PHE A 65 0.49 -33.41 -39.81
CA PHE A 65 1.87 -33.86 -39.95
C PHE A 65 1.90 -35.34 -40.37
N SER A 66 2.99 -35.77 -40.98
CA SER A 66 3.27 -37.19 -41.22
C SER A 66 4.63 -37.53 -40.63
N LEU A 67 4.73 -38.71 -40.03
CA LEU A 67 6.02 -39.20 -39.51
C LEU A 67 6.93 -39.51 -40.71
N GLY A 68 8.07 -38.82 -40.79
CA GLY A 68 9.03 -38.98 -41.88
C GLY A 68 10.21 -39.88 -41.51
N GLN A 69 10.85 -39.59 -40.37
CA GLN A 69 12.00 -40.34 -39.84
C GLN A 69 11.83 -40.54 -38.34
N HIS A 70 12.33 -41.66 -37.80
CA HIS A 70 12.42 -41.88 -36.36
C HIS A 70 13.74 -42.57 -36.00
N ALA A 71 14.18 -42.37 -34.76
CA ALA A 71 15.29 -43.09 -34.15
C ALA A 71 14.88 -43.50 -32.74
N ASP A 72 14.88 -44.80 -32.47
CA ASP A 72 14.47 -45.37 -31.19
C ASP A 72 15.65 -45.40 -30.21
N ASP A 73 15.34 -45.48 -28.91
CA ASP A 73 16.32 -45.70 -27.84
C ASP A 73 17.52 -44.74 -27.87
N ILE A 74 17.30 -43.45 -28.09
CA ILE A 74 18.38 -42.45 -28.15
C ILE A 74 18.80 -41.93 -26.78
N ALA A 75 17.97 -42.10 -25.76
CA ALA A 75 18.25 -41.71 -24.38
C ALA A 75 17.38 -42.49 -23.38
N ILE A 76 17.71 -42.36 -22.10
CA ILE A 76 16.93 -42.85 -20.96
C ILE A 76 16.46 -41.64 -20.16
N GLN A 77 15.20 -41.63 -19.75
CA GLN A 77 14.66 -40.60 -18.86
C GLN A 77 13.94 -41.22 -17.68
N ARG A 78 13.72 -40.43 -16.62
CA ARG A 78 12.82 -40.83 -15.55
C ARG A 78 11.40 -40.94 -16.12
N ARG A 79 10.72 -42.05 -15.83
CA ARG A 79 9.30 -42.20 -16.16
C ARG A 79 8.51 -41.07 -15.49
N ARG A 80 7.74 -40.32 -16.27
CA ARG A 80 6.90 -39.22 -15.77
C ARG A 80 5.44 -39.60 -15.84
N ALA A 81 4.66 -39.22 -14.83
CA ALA A 81 3.21 -39.28 -14.89
C ALA A 81 2.69 -38.50 -16.11
N LEU A 82 2.06 -39.21 -17.05
CA LEU A 82 1.45 -38.60 -18.23
C LEU A 82 0.10 -38.00 -17.86
N GLY A 83 -0.14 -36.78 -18.34
CA GLY A 83 -1.44 -36.13 -18.30
C GLY A 83 -2.44 -36.75 -19.28
N PHE A 84 -3.69 -36.27 -19.28
CA PHE A 84 -4.66 -36.60 -20.32
C PHE A 84 -4.36 -35.76 -21.59
N PRO A 85 -4.32 -36.36 -22.79
CA PRO A 85 -4.70 -37.73 -23.13
C PRO A 85 -3.53 -38.72 -23.07
N GLY A 86 -2.29 -38.27 -22.85
CA GLY A 86 -1.07 -39.09 -22.85
C GLY A 86 -1.19 -40.40 -22.06
N ALA A 87 -1.67 -40.37 -20.82
CA ALA A 87 -1.87 -41.59 -20.03
C ALA A 87 -2.88 -42.55 -20.66
N THR A 88 -3.99 -42.03 -21.18
CA THR A 88 -5.03 -42.85 -21.83
C THR A 88 -4.57 -43.44 -23.16
N LEU A 89 -3.62 -42.78 -23.84
CA LEU A 89 -3.03 -43.30 -25.08
C LEU A 89 -2.14 -44.54 -24.81
N VAL A 90 -1.60 -44.67 -23.60
CA VAL A 90 -0.85 -45.85 -23.16
C VAL A 90 -1.80 -46.94 -22.63
N GLU A 91 -2.76 -46.55 -21.79
CA GLU A 91 -3.69 -47.47 -21.13
C GLU A 91 -4.73 -48.09 -22.10
N ASP A 92 -5.18 -47.34 -23.11
CA ASP A 92 -6.18 -47.78 -24.09
C ASP A 92 -5.90 -47.20 -25.50
N PRO A 93 -4.88 -47.74 -26.21
CA PRO A 93 -4.48 -47.25 -27.53
C PRO A 93 -5.59 -47.35 -28.58
N GLU A 94 -6.51 -48.33 -28.46
CA GLU A 94 -7.62 -48.51 -29.41
C GLU A 94 -8.59 -47.33 -29.41
N ARG A 95 -8.71 -46.62 -28.29
CA ARG A 95 -9.56 -45.44 -28.13
C ARG A 95 -8.80 -44.11 -28.20
N ALA A 96 -7.56 -44.12 -28.69
CA ALA A 96 -6.72 -42.94 -28.82
C ALA A 96 -7.40 -41.76 -29.52
N ARG A 97 -8.10 -42.03 -30.64
CA ARG A 97 -8.82 -41.00 -31.40
C ARG A 97 -9.93 -40.34 -30.58
N TYR A 98 -10.64 -41.11 -29.76
CA TYR A 98 -11.68 -40.58 -28.88
C TYR A 98 -11.08 -39.68 -27.78
N ALA A 99 -9.96 -40.06 -27.17
CA ALA A 99 -9.26 -39.22 -26.20
C ALA A 99 -8.80 -37.88 -26.80
N LEU A 100 -8.29 -37.90 -28.05
CA LEU A 100 -7.89 -36.68 -28.77
C LEU A 100 -9.07 -35.77 -29.11
N ASP A 101 -10.22 -36.33 -29.48
CA ASP A 101 -11.45 -35.56 -29.73
C ASP A 101 -11.95 -34.89 -28.44
N VAL A 102 -11.92 -35.60 -27.31
CA VAL A 102 -12.23 -35.04 -25.99
C VAL A 102 -11.29 -33.88 -25.65
N MET A 103 -10.00 -33.99 -25.98
CA MET A 103 -9.04 -32.89 -25.76
C MET A 103 -9.32 -31.64 -26.58
N ARG A 104 -9.90 -31.80 -27.78
CA ARG A 104 -10.31 -30.65 -28.60
C ARG A 104 -11.42 -29.85 -27.92
N GLU A 105 -12.40 -30.54 -27.34
CA GLU A 105 -13.50 -29.95 -26.58
C GLU A 105 -12.99 -29.33 -25.27
N PHE A 106 -12.15 -30.06 -24.53
CA PHE A 106 -11.46 -29.56 -23.33
C PHE A 106 -10.77 -28.21 -23.57
N LYS A 107 -10.00 -28.07 -24.65
CA LYS A 107 -9.28 -26.83 -24.99
C LYS A 107 -10.23 -25.64 -25.22
N GLN A 108 -11.48 -25.86 -25.65
CA GLN A 108 -12.46 -24.79 -25.82
C GLN A 108 -12.93 -24.25 -24.47
N HIS A 109 -13.19 -25.13 -23.51
CA HIS A 109 -13.58 -24.73 -22.15
C HIS A 109 -12.40 -24.11 -21.38
N ALA A 110 -11.19 -24.65 -21.55
CA ALA A 110 -9.98 -24.11 -20.92
C ALA A 110 -9.72 -22.63 -21.26
N LYS A 111 -9.96 -22.21 -22.51
CA LYS A 111 -9.84 -20.80 -22.94
C LYS A 111 -10.76 -19.83 -22.21
N ARG A 112 -11.82 -20.33 -21.58
CA ARG A 112 -12.83 -19.50 -20.89
C ARG A 112 -12.56 -19.36 -19.39
N ILE A 113 -11.62 -20.10 -18.81
CA ILE A 113 -11.42 -20.17 -17.35
C ILE A 113 -11.25 -18.78 -16.73
N THR A 114 -10.40 -17.91 -17.28
CA THR A 114 -10.14 -16.58 -16.73
C THR A 114 -11.36 -15.66 -16.82
N SER A 115 -12.11 -15.72 -17.92
CA SER A 115 -13.27 -14.84 -18.16
C SER A 115 -14.58 -15.31 -17.54
N LYS A 116 -14.79 -16.64 -17.50
CA LYS A 116 -16.06 -17.31 -17.24
C LYS A 116 -15.81 -18.69 -16.59
N PRO A 117 -15.23 -18.73 -15.38
CA PRO A 117 -14.80 -19.98 -14.73
C PRO A 117 -15.95 -20.96 -14.46
N GLY A 118 -17.15 -20.46 -14.10
CA GLY A 118 -18.33 -21.31 -13.89
C GLY A 118 -18.75 -22.05 -15.16
N HIS A 119 -18.85 -21.34 -16.29
CA HIS A 119 -19.19 -21.96 -17.57
C HIS A 119 -18.12 -22.94 -18.07
N ALA A 120 -16.84 -22.67 -17.78
CA ALA A 120 -15.78 -23.62 -18.09
C ALA A 120 -15.96 -24.91 -17.27
N LYS A 121 -16.27 -24.79 -15.98
CA LYS A 121 -16.54 -25.91 -15.09
C LYS A 121 -17.72 -26.75 -15.58
N ASP A 122 -18.83 -26.13 -15.95
CA ASP A 122 -20.01 -26.85 -16.44
C ASP A 122 -19.69 -27.67 -17.70
N GLY A 123 -18.90 -27.11 -18.62
CA GLY A 123 -18.44 -27.84 -19.81
C GLY A 123 -17.51 -29.00 -19.47
N PHE A 124 -16.59 -28.83 -18.51
CA PHE A 124 -15.75 -29.94 -18.05
C PHE A 124 -16.56 -31.05 -17.36
N ASP A 125 -17.62 -30.71 -16.62
CA ASP A 125 -18.55 -31.67 -16.01
C ASP A 125 -19.36 -32.45 -17.07
N GLU A 126 -19.77 -31.79 -18.16
CA GLU A 126 -20.48 -32.44 -19.27
C GLU A 126 -19.59 -33.46 -19.99
N ILE A 127 -18.34 -33.10 -20.28
CA ILE A 127 -17.35 -34.03 -20.86
C ILE A 127 -17.15 -35.24 -19.93
N ALA A 128 -16.94 -35.02 -18.63
CA ALA A 128 -16.77 -36.10 -17.67
C ALA A 128 -17.98 -37.03 -17.60
N SER A 129 -19.20 -36.49 -17.65
CA SER A 129 -20.44 -37.28 -17.64
C SER A 129 -20.54 -38.21 -18.86
N ARG A 130 -19.93 -37.83 -19.99
CA ARG A 130 -19.78 -38.68 -21.18
C ARG A 130 -18.71 -39.74 -20.99
N LEU A 131 -17.53 -39.36 -20.48
CA LEU A 131 -16.43 -40.29 -20.19
C LEU A 131 -16.87 -41.37 -19.20
N GLN A 132 -17.58 -40.98 -18.14
CA GLN A 132 -18.13 -41.89 -17.12
C GLN A 132 -18.98 -43.03 -17.70
N ARG A 133 -19.70 -42.78 -18.80
CA ARG A 133 -20.59 -43.78 -19.41
C ARG A 133 -19.88 -44.72 -20.38
N GLN A 134 -18.75 -44.30 -20.96
CA GLN A 134 -18.11 -45.01 -22.08
C GLN A 134 -16.72 -45.56 -21.74
N VAL A 135 -15.93 -44.77 -21.01
CA VAL A 135 -14.51 -45.00 -20.67
C VAL A 135 -14.23 -44.51 -19.25
N PRO A 136 -14.80 -45.13 -18.19
CA PRO A 136 -14.61 -44.67 -16.82
C PRO A 136 -13.13 -44.58 -16.40
N HIS A 137 -12.27 -45.44 -16.96
CA HIS A 137 -10.81 -45.41 -16.74
C HIS A 137 -10.11 -44.15 -17.24
N PHE A 138 -10.74 -43.35 -18.12
CA PHE A 138 -10.17 -42.06 -18.56
C PHE A 138 -10.35 -40.96 -17.50
N LEU A 139 -11.35 -41.09 -16.62
CA LEU A 139 -11.75 -40.03 -15.69
C LEU A 139 -10.64 -39.54 -14.76
N PRO A 140 -9.78 -40.40 -14.15
CA PRO A 140 -8.73 -39.91 -13.25
C PRO A 140 -7.78 -38.93 -13.95
N SER A 141 -7.21 -39.35 -15.08
CA SER A 141 -6.27 -38.50 -15.83
C SER A 141 -6.93 -37.25 -16.42
N TYR A 142 -8.19 -37.37 -16.87
CA TYR A 142 -8.98 -36.24 -17.37
C TYR A 142 -9.21 -35.19 -16.28
N TRP A 143 -9.65 -35.60 -15.09
CA TRP A 143 -9.90 -34.70 -13.98
C TRP A 143 -8.63 -34.04 -13.44
N GLU A 144 -7.48 -34.72 -13.49
CA GLU A 144 -6.19 -34.10 -13.21
C GLU A 144 -5.84 -33.01 -14.23
N GLU A 145 -6.08 -33.20 -15.52
CA GLU A 145 -5.88 -32.12 -16.51
C GLU A 145 -6.83 -30.95 -16.30
N VAL A 146 -8.10 -31.21 -15.96
CA VAL A 146 -9.04 -30.14 -15.58
C VAL A 146 -8.50 -29.37 -14.37
N ALA A 147 -7.95 -30.08 -13.38
CA ALA A 147 -7.33 -29.47 -12.21
C ALA A 147 -6.13 -28.58 -12.59
N ARG A 148 -5.23 -29.06 -13.46
CA ARG A 148 -4.10 -28.28 -13.99
C ARG A 148 -4.57 -27.02 -14.72
N ALA A 149 -5.61 -27.14 -15.56
CA ALA A 149 -6.16 -26.00 -16.30
C ALA A 149 -6.73 -24.92 -15.36
N PHE A 150 -7.47 -25.32 -14.32
CA PHE A 150 -7.97 -24.36 -13.32
C PHE A 150 -6.86 -23.74 -12.47
N ALA A 151 -5.85 -24.53 -12.08
CA ALA A 151 -4.70 -24.02 -11.34
C ALA A 151 -3.94 -22.97 -12.14
N ASN A 152 -3.65 -23.24 -13.41
CA ASN A 152 -3.00 -22.29 -14.33
C ASN A 152 -3.86 -21.05 -14.61
N GLY A 153 -5.19 -21.18 -14.55
CA GLY A 153 -6.14 -20.07 -14.63
C GLY A 153 -6.34 -19.29 -13.33
N GLY A 154 -5.60 -19.62 -12.26
CA GLY A 154 -5.67 -18.94 -10.95
C GLY A 154 -6.85 -19.36 -10.06
N ASN A 155 -7.63 -20.38 -10.44
CA ASN A 155 -8.78 -20.84 -9.67
C ASN A 155 -8.46 -22.13 -8.88
N LEU A 156 -7.78 -21.97 -7.75
CA LEU A 156 -7.34 -23.09 -6.91
C LEU A 156 -8.50 -23.90 -6.29
N THR A 157 -9.66 -23.27 -6.09
CA THR A 157 -10.85 -23.95 -5.57
C THR A 157 -11.38 -25.00 -6.55
N TYR A 158 -11.56 -24.64 -7.81
CA TYR A 158 -11.99 -25.61 -8.83
C TYR A 158 -10.90 -26.61 -9.20
N ALA A 159 -9.63 -26.20 -9.11
CA ALA A 159 -8.51 -27.13 -9.25
C ALA A 159 -8.58 -28.26 -8.20
N ALA A 160 -8.71 -27.89 -6.92
CA ALA A 160 -8.80 -28.87 -5.82
C ALA A 160 -10.04 -29.78 -5.94
N GLN A 161 -11.20 -29.22 -6.31
CA GLN A 161 -12.41 -30.01 -6.56
C GLN A 161 -12.22 -31.01 -7.70
N SER A 162 -11.55 -30.61 -8.78
CA SER A 162 -11.29 -31.47 -9.93
C SER A 162 -10.32 -32.59 -9.57
N PHE A 163 -9.27 -32.30 -8.81
CA PHE A 163 -8.38 -33.34 -8.27
C PHE A 163 -9.13 -34.35 -7.39
N ASP A 164 -10.04 -33.88 -6.52
CA ASP A 164 -10.87 -34.77 -5.70
C ASP A 164 -11.81 -35.66 -6.53
N LYS A 165 -12.29 -35.16 -7.67
CA LYS A 165 -13.07 -35.96 -8.62
C LYS A 165 -12.23 -37.04 -9.29
N ALA A 166 -10.95 -36.78 -9.60
CA ALA A 166 -10.03 -37.80 -10.11
C ALA A 166 -9.92 -38.99 -9.13
N ARG A 167 -9.65 -38.68 -7.85
CA ARG A 167 -9.56 -39.68 -6.77
C ARG A 167 -10.90 -40.38 -6.51
N THR A 168 -12.02 -39.69 -6.71
CA THR A 168 -13.35 -40.28 -6.55
C THR A 168 -13.66 -41.27 -7.65
N ALA A 169 -13.28 -40.98 -8.90
CA ALA A 169 -13.43 -41.90 -10.02
C ALA A 169 -12.65 -43.21 -9.81
N GLU A 170 -11.41 -43.14 -9.30
CA GLU A 170 -10.63 -44.34 -8.95
C GLU A 170 -11.40 -45.26 -7.99
N ARG A 171 -11.99 -44.68 -6.93
CA ARG A 171 -12.75 -45.43 -5.93
C ARG A 171 -14.09 -45.96 -6.44
N GLU A 172 -14.85 -45.10 -7.13
CA GLU A 172 -16.21 -45.42 -7.60
C GLU A 172 -16.22 -46.54 -8.65
N PHE A 173 -15.20 -46.56 -9.52
CA PHE A 173 -15.08 -47.55 -10.59
C PHE A 173 -14.11 -48.69 -10.27
N GLY A 174 -13.51 -48.72 -9.07
CA GLY A 174 -12.58 -49.77 -8.65
C GLY A 174 -11.36 -49.91 -9.57
N LEU A 175 -10.83 -48.78 -10.07
CA LEU A 175 -9.75 -48.76 -11.05
C LEU A 175 -8.42 -49.20 -10.41
N THR A 176 -7.54 -49.82 -11.21
CA THR A 176 -6.17 -50.12 -10.77
C THR A 176 -5.39 -48.82 -10.60
N VAL A 177 -4.81 -48.63 -9.40
CA VAL A 177 -4.08 -47.41 -9.05
C VAL A 177 -2.58 -47.68 -9.04
N ASP A 178 -1.84 -46.93 -9.86
CA ASP A 178 -0.39 -46.79 -9.74
C ASP A 178 -0.08 -45.82 -8.60
N GLU A 179 0.41 -46.35 -7.48
CA GLU A 179 0.70 -45.57 -6.28
C GLU A 179 1.89 -44.61 -6.45
N GLU A 180 2.82 -44.88 -7.37
CA GLU A 180 3.93 -43.97 -7.64
C GLU A 180 3.42 -42.74 -8.41
N ARG A 181 2.68 -42.97 -9.51
CA ARG A 181 2.01 -41.91 -10.27
C ARG A 181 1.08 -41.09 -9.38
N ARG A 182 0.28 -41.76 -8.54
CA ARG A 182 -0.63 -41.09 -7.62
C ARG A 182 0.14 -40.21 -6.62
N GLY A 183 1.25 -40.71 -6.08
CA GLY A 183 2.13 -39.94 -5.21
C GLY A 183 2.71 -38.69 -5.88
N GLU A 184 3.13 -38.79 -7.15
CA GLU A 184 3.59 -37.65 -7.95
C GLU A 184 2.49 -36.62 -8.17
N ALA A 185 1.27 -37.05 -8.51
CA ALA A 185 0.13 -36.16 -8.66
C ALA A 185 -0.19 -35.43 -7.35
N PHE A 186 -0.24 -36.14 -6.22
CA PHE A 186 -0.44 -35.49 -4.91
C PHE A 186 0.62 -34.42 -4.64
N LEU A 187 1.89 -34.67 -4.97
CA LEU A 187 2.92 -33.64 -4.79
C LEU A 187 2.75 -32.45 -5.74
N GLU A 188 2.47 -32.70 -7.03
CA GLU A 188 2.21 -31.66 -8.03
C GLU A 188 1.12 -30.70 -7.55
N PHE A 189 -0.05 -31.24 -7.22
CA PHE A 189 -1.20 -30.42 -6.78
C PHE A 189 -0.99 -29.83 -5.39
N ALA A 190 -0.20 -30.48 -4.52
CA ALA A 190 0.22 -29.90 -3.26
C ALA A 190 1.04 -28.62 -3.46
N LEU A 191 1.99 -28.62 -4.40
CA LEU A 191 2.85 -27.48 -4.74
C LEU A 191 2.08 -26.37 -5.44
N MET A 192 1.05 -26.70 -6.22
CA MET A 192 0.11 -25.73 -6.79
C MET A 192 -0.83 -25.09 -5.74
N GLY A 193 -0.86 -25.62 -4.50
CA GLY A 193 -1.85 -25.20 -3.49
C GLY A 193 -3.27 -25.66 -3.83
N ALA A 194 -3.42 -26.66 -4.70
CA ALA A 194 -4.68 -27.17 -5.23
C ALA A 194 -5.10 -28.49 -4.56
N LEU A 195 -4.81 -28.66 -3.27
CA LEU A 195 -5.27 -29.80 -2.47
C LEU A 195 -6.05 -29.34 -1.25
N THR A 196 -7.10 -30.07 -0.93
CA THR A 196 -7.79 -29.91 0.36
C THR A 196 -7.10 -30.74 1.43
N VAL A 197 -7.25 -30.32 2.70
CA VAL A 197 -6.78 -31.11 3.85
C VAL A 197 -7.47 -32.48 3.88
N LYS A 198 -8.74 -32.55 3.47
CA LYS A 198 -9.50 -33.80 3.40
C LYS A 198 -8.90 -34.78 2.39
N SER A 199 -8.43 -34.30 1.25
CA SER A 199 -7.76 -35.12 0.22
C SER A 199 -6.48 -35.75 0.76
N LEU A 200 -5.68 -34.98 1.51
CA LEU A 200 -4.44 -35.46 2.13
C LEU A 200 -4.70 -36.52 3.21
N GLN A 201 -5.72 -36.31 4.05
CA GLN A 201 -6.12 -37.27 5.09
C GLN A 201 -6.67 -38.57 4.48
N ALA A 202 -7.50 -38.46 3.43
CA ALA A 202 -8.00 -39.61 2.70
C ALA A 202 -6.84 -40.43 2.11
N TYR A 203 -5.87 -39.76 1.48
CA TYR A 203 -4.70 -40.42 0.90
C TYR A 203 -3.87 -41.18 1.93
N GLY A 204 -3.56 -40.56 3.08
CA GLY A 204 -2.83 -41.24 4.16
C GLY A 204 -3.57 -42.47 4.70
N LYS A 205 -4.91 -42.39 4.81
CA LYS A 205 -5.75 -43.52 5.22
C LYS A 205 -5.74 -44.65 4.19
N GLU A 206 -5.91 -44.31 2.91
CA GLU A 206 -5.89 -45.27 1.80
C GLU A 206 -4.54 -45.99 1.73
N LEU A 207 -3.41 -45.25 1.76
CA LEU A 207 -2.07 -45.83 1.80
C LEU A 207 -1.89 -46.80 2.98
N SER A 208 -2.40 -46.43 4.16
CA SER A 208 -2.30 -47.30 5.34
C SER A 208 -3.12 -48.59 5.19
N GLN A 209 -4.19 -48.58 4.38
CA GLN A 209 -5.02 -49.74 4.11
C GLN A 209 -4.42 -50.63 3.01
N THR A 210 -3.83 -50.04 1.97
CA THR A 210 -3.32 -50.78 0.79
C THR A 210 -1.87 -51.25 0.94
N ALA A 211 -0.99 -50.41 1.47
CA ALA A 211 0.46 -50.68 1.56
C ALA A 211 0.97 -50.88 3.00
N GLY A 212 0.10 -50.67 3.99
CA GLY A 212 0.38 -50.82 5.41
C GLY A 212 0.99 -49.58 6.08
N PRO A 213 0.98 -49.49 7.42
CA PRO A 213 1.24 -48.24 8.14
C PRO A 213 2.65 -47.66 7.95
N LYS A 214 3.68 -48.49 7.82
CA LYS A 214 5.07 -48.03 7.64
C LYS A 214 5.28 -47.34 6.29
N VAL A 215 4.79 -47.95 5.20
CA VAL A 215 4.89 -47.38 3.86
C VAL A 215 4.04 -46.11 3.74
N ALA A 216 2.85 -46.11 4.36
CA ALA A 216 1.99 -44.94 4.42
C ALA A 216 2.67 -43.77 5.15
N TYR A 217 3.33 -44.04 6.29
CA TYR A 217 4.08 -43.03 7.02
C TYR A 217 5.20 -42.41 6.17
N GLU A 218 6.10 -43.22 5.58
CA GLU A 218 7.22 -42.69 4.78
C GLU A 218 6.74 -41.89 3.56
N ARG A 219 5.66 -42.33 2.89
CA ARG A 219 5.07 -41.58 1.77
C ARG A 219 4.45 -40.26 2.21
N MET A 220 3.70 -40.25 3.31
CA MET A 220 3.11 -39.02 3.85
C MET A 220 4.16 -38.06 4.43
N PHE A 221 5.22 -38.60 5.03
CA PHE A 221 6.39 -37.85 5.48
C PHE A 221 7.06 -37.15 4.29
N SER A 222 7.39 -37.89 3.22
CA SER A 222 8.00 -37.34 2.00
C SER A 222 7.12 -36.27 1.35
N LEU A 223 5.80 -36.50 1.28
CA LEU A 223 4.86 -35.51 0.76
C LEU A 223 4.85 -34.23 1.62
N ALA A 224 4.80 -34.37 2.94
CA ALA A 224 4.82 -33.25 3.89
C ALA A 224 6.10 -32.41 3.77
N THR A 225 7.26 -33.07 3.69
CA THR A 225 8.56 -32.38 3.61
C THR A 225 8.76 -31.72 2.25
N ARG A 226 8.53 -32.43 1.14
CA ARG A 226 8.68 -31.88 -0.21
C ARG A 226 7.70 -30.74 -0.49
N ARG A 227 6.45 -30.83 -0.04
CA ARG A 227 5.46 -29.74 -0.13
C ARG A 227 5.93 -28.49 0.60
N THR A 228 6.46 -28.67 1.81
CA THR A 228 6.90 -27.56 2.67
C THR A 228 8.16 -26.90 2.13
N LEU A 229 9.16 -27.70 1.76
CA LEU A 229 10.39 -27.23 1.13
C LEU A 229 10.11 -26.57 -0.24
N GLY A 230 9.10 -27.02 -0.97
CA GLY A 230 8.64 -26.42 -2.22
C GLY A 230 7.81 -25.14 -2.07
N GLY A 231 7.76 -24.55 -0.87
CA GLY A 231 7.18 -23.22 -0.66
C GLY A 231 5.75 -23.18 -0.12
N ILE A 232 5.13 -24.33 0.16
CA ILE A 232 3.74 -24.39 0.65
C ILE A 232 3.71 -24.72 2.15
N PRO A 233 3.10 -23.88 3.02
CA PRO A 233 3.17 -24.09 4.48
C PRO A 233 2.50 -25.41 4.91
N PRO A 234 2.92 -26.01 6.04
CA PRO A 234 2.26 -27.19 6.62
C PRO A 234 0.76 -26.98 6.79
N TRP A 235 -0.04 -28.02 6.54
CA TRP A 235 -1.47 -27.95 6.80
C TRP A 235 -1.76 -28.11 8.30
N ALA A 236 -2.88 -27.56 8.78
CA ALA A 236 -3.13 -27.40 10.22
C ALA A 236 -3.16 -28.72 11.03
N SER A 237 -3.64 -29.81 10.43
CA SER A 237 -3.73 -31.13 11.06
C SER A 237 -2.51 -32.03 10.83
N MET A 238 -1.49 -31.58 10.08
CA MET A 238 -0.29 -32.37 9.74
C MET A 238 0.32 -33.09 10.96
N PRO A 239 0.51 -32.43 12.13
CA PRO A 239 1.07 -33.11 13.28
C PRO A 239 0.25 -34.32 13.75
N LYS A 240 -1.07 -34.17 13.79
CA LYS A 240 -2.00 -35.22 14.22
C LYS A 240 -2.07 -36.36 13.21
N ASP A 241 -2.09 -36.01 11.92
CA ASP A 241 -2.16 -36.98 10.82
C ASP A 241 -0.89 -37.86 10.81
N LEU A 242 0.31 -37.26 10.92
CA LEU A 242 1.58 -38.00 10.96
C LEU A 242 1.74 -38.83 12.24
N ARG A 243 1.40 -38.29 13.43
CA ARG A 243 1.44 -39.06 14.70
C ARG A 243 0.57 -40.32 14.66
N THR A 244 -0.59 -40.23 14.01
CA THR A 244 -1.49 -41.37 13.86
C THR A 244 -0.82 -42.49 13.06
N LEU A 245 -0.12 -42.15 11.98
CA LEU A 245 0.63 -43.10 11.17
C LEU A 245 1.85 -43.67 11.90
N VAL A 246 2.62 -42.84 12.62
CA VAL A 246 3.76 -43.28 13.45
C VAL A 246 3.29 -44.31 14.49
N LYS A 247 2.19 -44.03 15.19
CA LYS A 247 1.60 -44.96 16.18
C LYS A 247 1.17 -46.27 15.52
N ALA A 248 0.51 -46.22 14.37
CA ALA A 248 0.09 -47.42 13.64
C ALA A 248 1.29 -48.23 13.11
N ALA A 249 2.38 -47.55 12.74
CA ALA A 249 3.63 -48.15 12.28
C ALA A 249 4.53 -48.68 13.41
N LYS A 250 4.20 -48.38 14.68
CA LYS A 250 4.98 -48.69 15.89
C LYS A 250 6.41 -48.11 15.82
N LEU A 251 6.55 -46.91 15.27
CA LEU A 251 7.80 -46.15 15.25
C LEU A 251 7.94 -45.29 16.52
N ASP A 252 9.16 -44.85 16.82
CA ASP A 252 9.39 -43.90 17.90
C ASP A 252 8.91 -42.50 17.50
N ALA A 253 7.80 -42.08 18.09
CA ALA A 253 7.20 -40.77 17.83
C ALA A 253 8.20 -39.63 18.06
N LYS A 254 9.03 -39.68 19.10
CA LYS A 254 9.97 -38.60 19.40
C LYS A 254 11.05 -38.50 18.32
N ALA A 255 11.63 -39.63 17.92
CA ALA A 255 12.67 -39.67 16.89
C ALA A 255 12.14 -39.17 15.53
N GLU A 256 10.94 -39.60 15.15
CA GLU A 256 10.32 -39.22 13.87
C GLU A 256 9.90 -37.74 13.82
N GLU A 257 9.42 -37.17 14.93
CA GLU A 257 9.14 -35.72 15.01
C GLU A 257 10.43 -34.89 14.90
N GLN A 258 11.50 -35.34 15.55
CA GLN A 258 12.80 -34.68 15.45
C GLN A 258 13.37 -34.75 14.04
N ARG A 259 13.23 -35.89 13.36
CA ARG A 259 13.59 -36.07 11.94
C ARG A 259 12.82 -35.08 11.07
N LEU A 260 11.50 -35.01 11.21
CA LEU A 260 10.65 -34.10 10.45
C LEU A 260 11.08 -32.64 10.64
N LEU A 261 11.23 -32.19 11.89
CA LEU A 261 11.58 -30.79 12.17
C LEU A 261 12.98 -30.43 11.65
N ARG A 262 13.96 -31.34 11.71
CA ARG A 262 15.29 -31.10 11.13
C ARG A 262 15.24 -30.87 9.63
N GLU A 263 14.37 -31.59 8.91
CA GLU A 263 14.16 -31.39 7.48
C GLU A 263 13.41 -30.09 7.17
N LEU A 264 12.44 -29.70 8.02
CA LEU A 264 11.56 -28.57 7.75
C LEU A 264 12.10 -27.20 8.18
N LEU A 265 12.95 -27.11 9.22
CA LEU A 265 13.33 -25.83 9.83
C LEU A 265 14.04 -24.84 8.88
N SER A 266 14.59 -25.30 7.75
CA SER A 266 15.16 -24.44 6.70
C SER A 266 14.14 -23.93 5.67
N ALA A 267 12.89 -24.40 5.72
CA ALA A 267 11.88 -24.03 4.74
C ALA A 267 11.32 -22.63 5.02
N SER A 268 11.48 -21.71 4.05
CA SER A 268 10.95 -20.35 4.13
C SER A 268 9.43 -20.29 4.31
N SER A 269 8.71 -21.31 3.83
CA SER A 269 7.27 -21.45 3.94
C SER A 269 6.78 -21.64 5.39
N LEU A 270 7.63 -22.10 6.31
CA LEU A 270 7.27 -22.28 7.72
C LEU A 270 6.87 -20.97 8.39
N LYS A 271 7.35 -19.81 7.93
CA LYS A 271 6.92 -18.50 8.45
C LYS A 271 5.40 -18.32 8.38
N ARG A 272 4.73 -19.01 7.45
CA ARG A 272 3.26 -19.01 7.27
C ARG A 272 2.56 -20.24 7.86
N ALA A 273 3.27 -21.08 8.62
CA ALA A 273 2.67 -22.25 9.26
C ALA A 273 1.62 -21.80 10.30
N PRO A 274 0.49 -22.53 10.41
CA PRO A 274 -0.57 -22.18 11.34
C PRO A 274 -0.10 -22.32 12.79
N ALA A 275 -0.65 -21.52 13.71
CA ALA A 275 -0.31 -21.58 15.15
C ALA A 275 -0.42 -23.00 15.74
N SER A 276 -1.38 -23.80 15.26
CA SER A 276 -1.55 -25.20 15.69
C SER A 276 -0.34 -26.07 15.39
N PHE A 277 0.38 -25.84 14.30
CA PHE A 277 1.60 -26.58 13.95
C PHE A 277 2.69 -26.36 15.02
N TRP A 278 2.91 -25.11 15.39
CA TRP A 278 3.91 -24.74 16.40
C TRP A 278 3.55 -25.26 17.78
N ASN A 279 2.29 -25.15 18.18
CA ASN A 279 1.81 -25.65 19.47
C ASN A 279 1.97 -27.16 19.60
N GLU A 280 1.60 -27.91 18.55
CA GLU A 280 1.70 -29.38 18.56
C GLU A 280 3.16 -29.85 18.63
N TYR A 281 4.10 -29.14 17.98
CA TYR A 281 5.52 -29.51 17.96
C TYR A 281 6.40 -28.81 19.00
N ARG A 282 5.81 -28.02 19.91
CA ARG A 282 6.54 -27.25 20.93
C ARG A 282 7.61 -28.05 21.66
N ASN A 283 7.25 -29.20 22.24
CA ASN A 283 8.17 -30.01 23.03
C ASN A 283 9.34 -30.57 22.19
N ALA A 284 9.07 -30.95 20.94
CA ALA A 284 10.10 -31.44 20.03
C ALA A 284 11.06 -30.32 19.60
N LEU A 285 10.54 -29.12 19.33
CA LEU A 285 11.34 -27.92 19.03
C LEU A 285 12.25 -27.53 20.20
N VAL A 286 11.70 -27.48 21.42
CA VAL A 286 12.46 -27.19 22.63
C VAL A 286 13.57 -28.22 22.85
N ALA A 287 13.24 -29.52 22.74
CA ALA A 287 14.24 -30.58 22.88
C ALA A 287 15.35 -30.49 21.82
N LEU A 288 15.01 -30.12 20.57
CA LEU A 288 16.00 -29.94 19.52
C LEU A 288 16.90 -28.73 19.79
N GLY A 289 16.35 -27.57 20.14
CA GLY A 289 17.13 -26.37 20.45
C GLY A 289 18.10 -26.58 21.61
N MET A 290 17.66 -27.28 22.66
CA MET A 290 18.52 -27.63 23.80
C MET A 290 19.67 -28.60 23.43
N SER A 291 19.51 -29.38 22.37
CA SER A 291 20.49 -30.40 21.96
C SER A 291 21.44 -29.95 20.84
N ASP A 292 21.08 -28.92 20.08
CA ASP A 292 21.73 -28.57 18.81
C ASP A 292 21.84 -27.05 18.64
N PRO A 293 23.06 -26.49 18.75
CA PRO A 293 23.33 -25.08 18.51
C PRO A 293 22.79 -24.55 17.18
N ALA A 294 22.96 -25.29 16.08
CA ALA A 294 22.49 -24.87 14.76
C ALA A 294 20.96 -24.78 14.65
N VAL A 295 20.23 -25.54 15.47
CA VAL A 295 18.77 -25.41 15.57
C VAL A 295 18.39 -24.09 16.24
N ARG A 296 19.11 -23.65 17.28
CA ARG A 296 18.81 -22.36 17.96
C ARG A 296 18.91 -21.18 16.99
N SER A 297 19.95 -21.15 16.16
CA SER A 297 20.10 -20.13 15.11
C SER A 297 18.91 -20.13 14.14
N LYS A 298 18.51 -21.32 13.64
CA LYS A 298 17.33 -21.46 12.78
C LYS A 298 16.03 -21.00 13.44
N LEU A 299 15.84 -21.30 14.72
CA LEU A 299 14.66 -20.85 15.47
C LEU A 299 14.64 -19.32 15.62
N LEU A 300 15.78 -18.69 15.92
CA LEU A 300 15.88 -17.23 15.98
C LEU A 300 15.58 -16.58 14.63
N ASP A 301 16.00 -17.18 13.52
CA ASP A 301 15.74 -16.65 12.17
C ASP A 301 14.31 -16.90 11.66
N LEU A 302 13.53 -17.68 12.41
CA LEU A 302 12.12 -17.90 12.14
C LEU A 302 11.26 -16.86 12.87
N PHE A 303 10.50 -16.10 12.07
CA PHE A 303 9.51 -15.12 12.53
C PHE A 303 8.13 -15.55 12.01
N PRO A 304 7.50 -16.58 12.62
CA PRO A 304 6.23 -17.12 12.16
C PRO A 304 5.06 -16.19 12.46
N ASN A 305 4.04 -16.16 11.60
CA ASN A 305 2.87 -15.30 11.75
C ASN A 305 1.59 -16.07 12.13
N GLY A 306 1.73 -17.33 12.57
CA GLY A 306 0.62 -18.18 12.96
C GLY A 306 -0.37 -18.51 11.83
N GLY A 307 -0.01 -18.30 10.56
CA GLY A 307 -0.86 -18.51 9.39
C GLY A 307 -1.71 -17.29 8.99
N LYS A 308 -1.50 -16.13 9.61
CA LYS A 308 -2.21 -14.89 9.28
C LYS A 308 -1.58 -14.19 8.06
N ALA A 309 -2.35 -13.37 7.35
CA ALA A 309 -1.83 -12.53 6.28
C ALA A 309 -0.99 -11.37 6.86
N ARG A 310 0.03 -10.91 6.10
CA ARG A 310 0.89 -9.78 6.48
C ARG A 310 0.09 -8.51 6.82
N TRP A 311 -1.10 -8.34 6.23
CA TRP A 311 -1.92 -7.13 6.36
C TRP A 311 -2.91 -7.14 7.54
N ALA A 312 -2.84 -8.13 8.44
CA ALA A 312 -3.70 -8.20 9.62
C ALA A 312 -3.19 -7.29 10.75
N TRP A 313 -2.91 -6.02 10.44
CA TRP A 313 -2.27 -5.00 11.32
C TRP A 313 -2.99 -4.73 12.64
N ASN A 314 -4.21 -5.25 12.84
CA ASN A 314 -4.97 -5.10 14.06
C ASN A 314 -4.89 -6.38 14.89
N ARG A 315 -3.91 -6.40 15.81
CA ARG A 315 -3.83 -7.24 17.02
C ARG A 315 -3.44 -8.70 16.82
N ASP A 316 -2.45 -9.14 17.60
CA ASP A 316 -2.30 -10.54 17.96
C ASP A 316 -3.38 -10.96 18.96
N GLU A 317 -4.64 -11.00 18.52
CA GLU A 317 -5.76 -11.49 19.33
C GLU A 317 -5.57 -12.95 19.79
N SER A 318 -4.61 -13.66 19.19
CA SER A 318 -4.29 -15.06 19.49
C SER A 318 -3.20 -15.26 20.53
N GLY A 319 -2.45 -14.23 20.93
CA GLY A 319 -1.27 -14.37 21.80
C GLY A 319 -0.18 -15.29 21.22
N PHE A 320 -0.12 -15.42 19.89
CA PHE A 320 0.84 -16.28 19.22
C PHE A 320 2.28 -15.75 19.33
N SER A 321 2.48 -14.43 19.31
CA SER A 321 3.82 -13.84 19.45
C SER A 321 4.46 -14.23 20.78
N ASP A 322 3.71 -14.11 21.88
CA ASP A 322 4.14 -14.54 23.21
C ASP A 322 4.41 -16.05 23.27
N THR A 323 3.57 -16.84 22.61
CA THR A 323 3.76 -18.30 22.53
C THR A 323 5.09 -18.64 21.83
N TRP A 324 5.37 -18.00 20.70
CA TRP A 324 6.61 -18.23 19.93
C TRP A 324 7.85 -17.79 20.72
N MET A 325 7.82 -16.62 21.34
CA MET A 325 8.92 -16.14 22.18
C MET A 325 9.17 -17.06 23.38
N GLY A 326 8.12 -17.64 23.96
CA GLY A 326 8.24 -18.69 24.97
C GLY A 326 8.90 -19.97 24.45
N VAL A 327 8.71 -20.35 23.17
CA VAL A 327 9.44 -21.47 22.56
C VAL A 327 10.92 -21.14 22.43
N LEU A 328 11.27 -19.92 21.98
CA LEU A 328 12.66 -19.50 21.85
C LEU A 328 13.39 -19.50 23.20
N ALA A 329 12.71 -19.03 24.25
CA ALA A 329 13.23 -19.08 25.61
C ALA A 329 13.47 -20.50 26.10
N ASP A 330 12.43 -21.36 26.05
CA ASP A 330 12.54 -22.73 26.57
C ASP A 330 13.55 -23.58 25.76
N ALA A 331 13.76 -23.25 24.49
CA ALA A 331 14.73 -23.90 23.61
C ALA A 331 16.19 -23.47 23.84
N GLY A 332 16.45 -22.54 24.77
CA GLY A 332 17.78 -22.00 25.02
C GLY A 332 18.29 -21.07 23.92
N ALA A 333 17.38 -20.59 23.05
CA ALA A 333 17.73 -19.81 21.87
C ALA A 333 17.94 -18.32 22.20
N LEU A 334 17.16 -17.76 23.12
CA LEU A 334 17.31 -16.35 23.51
C LEU A 334 18.63 -16.10 24.26
N GLU A 335 19.14 -17.09 24.99
CA GLU A 335 20.40 -17.02 25.75
C GLU A 335 21.57 -16.61 24.87
N VAL A 336 21.56 -17.04 23.61
CA VAL A 336 22.58 -16.70 22.61
C VAL A 336 22.70 -15.17 22.42
N LEU A 337 21.62 -14.42 22.66
CA LEU A 337 21.59 -12.96 22.47
C LEU A 337 22.38 -12.19 23.53
N TRP A 338 22.67 -12.80 24.69
CA TRP A 338 23.43 -12.17 25.78
C TRP A 338 24.59 -13.02 26.32
N ASP A 339 24.82 -14.19 25.75
CA ASP A 339 26.01 -15.01 26.00
C ASP A 339 27.11 -14.70 24.98
N ALA A 340 28.24 -14.17 25.45
CA ALA A 340 29.41 -13.84 24.64
C ALA A 340 30.09 -15.09 24.07
N ASP A 341 30.01 -16.20 24.80
CA ASP A 341 30.69 -17.47 24.51
C ASP A 341 29.78 -18.45 23.75
N ALA A 342 28.60 -17.98 23.29
CA ALA A 342 27.67 -18.79 22.53
C ALA A 342 28.35 -19.38 21.27
N PRO A 343 28.11 -20.67 20.95
CA PRO A 343 28.65 -21.30 19.75
C PRO A 343 28.32 -20.49 18.49
N ALA A 344 29.28 -20.36 17.57
CA ALA A 344 29.11 -19.55 16.36
C ALA A 344 27.93 -19.99 15.49
N ASP A 345 27.62 -21.29 15.48
CA ASP A 345 26.48 -21.88 14.78
C ASP A 345 25.15 -21.69 15.51
N ALA A 346 25.14 -21.21 16.76
CA ALA A 346 23.93 -20.81 17.49
C ALA A 346 23.53 -19.35 17.22
N VAL A 347 24.48 -18.50 16.79
CA VAL A 347 24.24 -17.07 16.53
C VAL A 347 23.27 -16.89 15.35
N PRO A 348 22.26 -16.00 15.45
CA PRO A 348 21.31 -15.77 14.37
C PRO A 348 21.99 -15.19 13.12
N SER A 349 21.42 -15.44 11.94
CA SER A 349 21.94 -14.90 10.68
C SER A 349 22.03 -13.36 10.71
N GLY A 350 23.16 -12.81 10.24
CA GLY A 350 23.44 -11.37 10.31
C GLY A 350 23.77 -10.84 11.71
N GLY A 351 23.81 -11.68 12.74
CA GLY A 351 24.18 -11.30 14.11
C GLY A 351 23.04 -10.74 14.96
N ARG A 352 23.36 -10.41 16.21
CA ARG A 352 22.38 -10.03 17.25
C ARG A 352 21.62 -8.74 16.95
N VAL A 353 22.29 -7.73 16.38
CA VAL A 353 21.68 -6.44 16.03
C VAL A 353 20.69 -6.60 14.88
N ALA A 354 21.09 -7.25 13.78
CA ALA A 354 20.20 -7.52 12.66
C ALA A 354 19.00 -8.39 13.06
N TRP A 355 19.16 -9.28 14.04
CA TRP A 355 18.06 -10.04 14.61
C TRP A 355 17.07 -9.15 15.39
N LEU A 356 17.57 -8.20 16.19
CA LEU A 356 16.72 -7.23 16.89
C LEU A 356 15.92 -6.35 15.93
N GLU A 357 16.49 -5.97 14.79
CA GLU A 357 15.78 -5.24 13.74
C GLU A 357 14.63 -6.09 13.17
N ARG A 358 14.87 -7.36 12.85
CA ARG A 358 13.80 -8.29 12.41
C ARG A 358 12.75 -8.55 13.48
N LEU A 359 13.15 -8.62 14.75
CA LEU A 359 12.22 -8.72 15.88
C LEU A 359 11.34 -7.49 15.94
N GLN A 360 11.92 -6.30 15.80
CA GLN A 360 11.16 -5.06 15.73
C GLN A 360 10.17 -5.12 14.58
N GLU A 361 10.54 -5.55 13.35
CA GLU A 361 9.60 -5.68 12.23
C GLU A 361 8.41 -6.60 12.56
N TRP A 362 8.71 -7.75 13.17
CA TRP A 362 7.74 -8.80 13.44
C TRP A 362 6.82 -8.50 14.63
N SER A 363 7.31 -7.85 15.68
CA SER A 363 6.54 -7.56 16.89
C SER A 363 5.52 -6.44 16.68
N HIS A 364 4.44 -6.46 17.47
CA HIS A 364 3.53 -5.33 17.55
C HIS A 364 4.15 -4.19 18.36
N PHE A 365 3.75 -2.96 18.01
CA PHE A 365 4.08 -1.78 18.81
C PHE A 365 3.65 -1.98 20.27
N GLY A 366 4.52 -1.65 21.21
CA GLY A 366 4.23 -1.80 22.64
C GLY A 366 4.47 -3.20 23.20
N GLU A 367 4.95 -4.17 22.42
CA GLU A 367 5.33 -5.48 22.96
C GLU A 367 6.57 -5.42 23.86
N GLY A 368 6.47 -6.01 25.05
CA GLY A 368 7.52 -5.97 26.08
C GLY A 368 8.79 -6.76 25.78
N TRP A 369 8.71 -7.75 24.89
CA TRP A 369 9.87 -8.60 24.57
C TRP A 369 11.06 -7.80 24.08
N VAL A 370 10.82 -6.76 23.29
CA VAL A 370 11.89 -5.94 22.72
C VAL A 370 12.68 -5.24 23.84
N LEU A 371 12.01 -4.58 24.79
CA LEU A 371 12.67 -3.92 25.92
C LEU A 371 13.40 -4.90 26.82
N GLN A 372 12.73 -5.98 27.20
CA GLN A 372 13.27 -7.01 28.10
C GLN A 372 14.54 -7.65 27.52
N ILE A 373 14.54 -7.96 26.22
CA ILE A 373 15.69 -8.54 25.52
C ILE A 373 16.81 -7.51 25.38
N VAL A 374 16.50 -6.28 24.99
CA VAL A 374 17.51 -5.21 24.87
C VAL A 374 18.20 -4.96 26.20
N ARG A 375 17.46 -4.88 27.32
CA ARG A 375 18.06 -4.72 28.66
C ARG A 375 18.96 -5.89 29.00
N ARG A 376 18.52 -7.12 28.73
CA ARG A 376 19.32 -8.33 29.03
C ARG A 376 20.58 -8.43 28.15
N ALA A 377 20.49 -8.06 26.88
CA ALA A 377 21.56 -8.12 25.89
C ALA A 377 22.49 -6.90 25.88
N ALA A 378 22.20 -5.88 26.70
CA ALA A 378 22.93 -4.61 26.72
C ALA A 378 24.47 -4.74 26.73
N PRO A 379 25.10 -5.64 27.52
CA PRO A 379 26.55 -5.77 27.53
C PRO A 379 27.16 -6.09 26.16
N LEU A 380 26.46 -6.86 25.32
CA LEU A 380 26.93 -7.23 23.97
C LEU A 380 26.56 -6.18 22.92
N LEU A 381 25.47 -5.44 23.12
CA LEU A 381 24.99 -4.45 22.15
C LEU A 381 25.81 -3.15 22.20
N ARG A 382 26.34 -2.75 23.37
CA ARG A 382 27.15 -1.52 23.51
C ARG A 382 28.38 -1.46 22.61
N GLY A 383 29.02 -2.60 22.36
CA GLY A 383 30.21 -2.71 21.51
C GLY A 383 29.91 -3.07 20.05
N GLY A 384 28.64 -3.17 19.67
CA GLY A 384 28.18 -3.59 18.36
C GLY A 384 27.88 -2.42 17.41
N PRO A 385 27.42 -2.72 16.18
CA PRO A 385 26.87 -1.70 15.28
C PRO A 385 25.60 -1.08 15.89
N PRO A 386 25.23 0.15 15.47
CA PRO A 386 24.06 0.81 16.00
C PRO A 386 22.77 0.03 15.70
N VAL A 387 21.89 -0.04 16.70
CA VAL A 387 20.55 -0.61 16.55
C VAL A 387 19.68 0.37 15.77
N LYS A 388 19.20 -0.02 14.59
CA LYS A 388 18.19 0.77 13.89
C LYS A 388 16.84 0.60 14.59
N VAL A 389 16.30 1.70 15.11
CA VAL A 389 14.94 1.72 15.69
C VAL A 389 13.96 1.92 14.55
N LEU A 390 13.09 0.93 14.34
CA LEU A 390 12.12 0.94 13.25
C LEU A 390 10.85 1.67 13.68
N GLY A 391 10.36 2.58 12.83
CA GLY A 391 9.08 3.24 13.01
C GLY A 391 8.85 4.32 11.97
N GLY A 392 7.71 5.00 12.05
CA GLY A 392 7.49 6.28 11.36
C GLY A 392 6.25 6.39 10.50
N ASP A 393 5.58 5.29 10.21
CA ASP A 393 4.31 5.31 9.49
C ASP A 393 3.09 5.27 10.44
N TYR A 394 1.90 5.38 9.86
CA TYR A 394 0.63 5.38 10.59
C TYR A 394 0.35 4.06 11.34
N TYR A 395 0.93 2.94 10.92
CA TYR A 395 0.66 1.60 11.48
C TYR A 395 1.65 1.23 12.59
N LYS A 396 2.90 1.69 12.49
CA LYS A 396 3.98 1.42 13.44
C LYS A 396 4.72 2.71 13.83
N PRO A 397 4.18 3.48 14.78
CA PRO A 397 4.85 4.68 15.28
C PRO A 397 6.15 4.31 16.00
N LEU A 398 7.05 5.29 16.13
CA LEU A 398 8.32 5.14 16.84
C LEU A 398 8.09 4.75 18.31
N ASP A 399 8.74 3.69 18.76
CA ASP A 399 8.67 3.20 20.14
C ASP A 399 9.63 3.99 21.05
N ILE A 400 9.13 5.08 21.64
CA ILE A 400 9.94 5.99 22.45
C ILE A 400 10.51 5.32 23.72
N ASP A 401 9.83 4.30 24.25
CA ASP A 401 10.30 3.51 25.39
C ASP A 401 11.58 2.74 25.03
N LEU A 402 11.66 2.23 23.79
CA LEU A 402 12.85 1.54 23.28
C LEU A 402 14.00 2.53 23.07
N VAL A 403 13.73 3.70 22.48
CA VAL A 403 14.76 4.72 22.26
C VAL A 403 15.33 5.19 23.60
N ASP A 404 14.46 5.54 24.56
CA ASP A 404 14.88 5.95 25.90
C ASP A 404 15.74 4.87 26.58
N LEU A 405 15.36 3.59 26.45
CA LEU A 405 16.11 2.46 26.99
C LEU A 405 17.49 2.29 26.33
N LEU A 406 17.58 2.44 25.01
CA LEU A 406 18.85 2.32 24.28
C LEU A 406 19.83 3.42 24.73
N ILE A 407 19.35 4.65 24.90
CA ILE A 407 20.15 5.78 25.39
C ILE A 407 20.53 5.58 26.87
N GLU A 408 19.59 5.17 27.74
CA GLU A 408 19.86 4.83 29.16
C GLU A 408 21.01 3.81 29.28
N LEU A 409 21.00 2.79 28.42
CA LEU A 409 21.97 1.71 28.45
C LEU A 409 23.28 2.03 27.71
N GLY A 410 23.39 3.18 27.04
CA GLY A 410 24.55 3.55 26.24
C GLY A 410 24.76 2.66 25.00
N ILE A 411 23.68 2.16 24.43
CA ILE A 411 23.70 1.34 23.21
C ILE A 411 23.63 2.29 21.99
N PRO A 412 24.57 2.23 21.04
CA PRO A 412 24.49 3.02 19.81
C PRO A 412 23.20 2.70 19.06
N TRP A 413 22.52 3.72 18.57
CA TRP A 413 21.24 3.58 17.86
C TRP A 413 21.15 4.56 16.69
N THR A 414 20.25 4.26 15.76
CA THR A 414 19.89 5.16 14.64
C THR A 414 18.39 5.11 14.42
N LEU A 415 17.85 6.17 13.84
CA LEU A 415 16.44 6.31 13.48
C LEU A 415 16.21 5.80 12.05
N SER A 416 15.05 5.21 11.75
CA SER A 416 14.58 5.12 10.35
C SER A 416 14.19 6.50 9.83
N THR A 417 14.28 6.70 8.51
CA THR A 417 14.11 8.00 7.83
C THR A 417 12.85 8.77 8.21
N SER A 418 11.77 8.08 8.62
CA SER A 418 10.53 8.66 9.14
C SER A 418 10.37 8.39 10.65
N ALA A 419 10.09 9.39 11.49
CA ALA A 419 9.80 9.16 12.93
C ALA A 419 8.55 9.88 13.46
N ARG A 420 7.38 9.40 13.05
CA ARG A 420 6.13 9.70 13.77
C ARG A 420 6.12 9.05 15.17
N VAL A 421 6.05 9.88 16.20
CA VAL A 421 5.74 9.45 17.59
C VAL A 421 4.23 9.56 17.83
N ASP A 422 3.63 8.52 18.39
CA ASP A 422 2.21 8.50 18.78
C ASP A 422 2.07 8.34 20.30
N LEU A 423 1.98 9.47 21.00
CA LEU A 423 1.87 9.48 22.47
C LEU A 423 0.51 8.99 22.98
N ALA A 424 -0.54 9.01 22.15
CA ALA A 424 -1.84 8.47 22.54
C ALA A 424 -1.76 6.95 22.62
N LYS A 425 -1.14 6.31 21.62
CA LYS A 425 -0.88 4.87 21.62
C LYS A 425 0.12 4.48 22.71
N TRP A 426 1.22 5.24 22.86
CA TRP A 426 2.20 5.03 23.93
C TRP A 426 1.58 5.06 25.33
N ALA A 427 0.68 6.01 25.62
CA ALA A 427 0.01 6.12 26.92
C ALA A 427 -0.88 4.90 27.26
N THR A 428 -1.26 4.09 26.27
CA THR A 428 -1.98 2.82 26.49
C THR A 428 -1.07 1.63 26.78
N GLY A 429 0.26 1.84 26.80
CA GLY A 429 1.25 0.82 27.09
C GLY A 429 1.00 0.17 28.46
N GLN A 430 1.11 -1.15 28.52
CA GLN A 430 0.94 -1.91 29.76
C GLN A 430 2.31 -2.38 30.27
N PRO A 431 2.53 -2.41 31.60
CA PRO A 431 3.73 -2.99 32.19
C PRO A 431 3.96 -4.41 31.70
N CYS A 432 5.22 -4.72 31.46
CA CYS A 432 5.63 -6.03 30.96
C CYS A 432 6.05 -6.88 32.16
N GLU A 433 5.29 -7.93 32.46
CA GLU A 433 5.58 -8.83 33.58
C GLU A 433 6.87 -9.64 33.36
N ALA A 434 7.48 -10.07 34.46
CA ALA A 434 8.64 -10.96 34.42
C ALA A 434 8.28 -12.31 33.78
N ARG A 435 9.07 -12.76 32.80
CA ARG A 435 8.82 -13.98 32.04
C ARG A 435 10.11 -14.52 31.44
N ALA A 436 10.21 -15.84 31.27
CA ALA A 436 11.35 -16.46 30.58
C ALA A 436 12.74 -16.04 31.12
N GLY A 437 12.87 -15.83 32.43
CA GLY A 437 14.11 -15.35 33.06
C GLY A 437 14.44 -13.87 32.78
N LEU A 438 13.58 -13.15 32.08
CA LEU A 438 13.66 -11.71 31.87
C LEU A 438 12.91 -10.96 32.98
N ALA A 439 13.50 -9.87 33.46
CA ALA A 439 12.89 -9.02 34.47
C ALA A 439 11.67 -8.27 33.92
N ALA A 440 10.79 -7.83 34.82
CA ALA A 440 9.69 -6.95 34.44
C ALA A 440 10.23 -5.60 33.92
N GLU A 441 9.53 -5.01 32.95
CA GLU A 441 9.83 -3.67 32.43
C GLU A 441 8.62 -2.77 32.62
N HIS A 442 8.87 -1.54 33.05
CA HIS A 442 7.82 -0.54 33.14
C HIS A 442 7.45 -0.03 31.75
N ARG A 443 6.16 0.10 31.49
CA ARG A 443 5.61 0.86 30.37
C ARG A 443 4.34 1.58 30.84
N PRO A 444 4.11 2.80 30.36
CA PRO A 444 5.02 3.61 29.54
C PRO A 444 6.22 4.10 30.37
N ARG A 445 7.42 4.28 29.77
CA ARG A 445 8.63 4.75 30.49
C ARG A 445 8.67 6.27 30.54
N ASP A 446 9.21 6.87 31.60
CA ASP A 446 9.52 8.31 31.60
C ASP A 446 10.65 8.58 30.59
N PRO A 447 10.39 9.28 29.47
CA PRO A 447 11.32 9.37 28.33
C PRO A 447 12.42 10.42 28.59
N ILE A 448 13.11 10.33 29.73
CA ILE A 448 14.10 11.31 30.19
C ILE A 448 15.23 11.46 29.17
N HIS A 449 15.74 10.35 28.66
CA HIS A 449 16.89 10.34 27.76
C HIS A 449 16.48 10.68 26.34
N ALA A 450 15.35 10.18 25.88
CA ALA A 450 14.81 10.52 24.57
C ALA A 450 14.38 12.00 24.48
N ALA A 451 13.84 12.58 25.54
CA ALA A 451 13.51 14.01 25.54
C ALA A 451 14.75 14.93 25.54
N ALA A 452 15.90 14.43 26.02
CA ALA A 452 17.17 15.16 26.04
C ALA A 452 18.02 14.95 24.78
N ASP A 453 17.71 13.94 23.97
CA ASP A 453 18.42 13.62 22.75
C ASP A 453 17.90 14.44 21.57
N GLU A 454 18.81 15.09 20.85
CA GLU A 454 18.46 16.04 19.78
C GLU A 454 17.65 15.38 18.64
N ALA A 455 18.00 14.15 18.28
CA ALA A 455 17.35 13.40 17.20
C ALA A 455 15.90 13.02 17.53
N THR A 456 15.56 12.85 18.81
CA THR A 456 14.19 12.49 19.23
C THR A 456 13.37 13.65 19.80
N ALA A 457 14.02 14.66 20.40
CA ALA A 457 13.35 15.81 20.97
C ALA A 457 12.50 16.59 19.96
N GLN A 458 12.93 16.64 18.69
CA GLN A 458 12.18 17.30 17.61
C GLN A 458 10.84 16.63 17.28
N HIS A 459 10.69 15.32 17.53
CA HIS A 459 9.45 14.56 17.28
C HIS A 459 8.47 14.61 18.46
N LEU A 460 8.98 14.76 19.68
CA LEU A 460 8.16 14.71 20.88
C LEU A 460 7.27 15.96 21.04
N GLY A 461 7.72 17.14 20.60
CA GLY A 461 6.91 18.36 20.65
C GLY A 461 5.60 18.24 19.86
N PRO A 462 5.65 17.95 18.55
CA PRO A 462 4.52 17.52 17.74
C PRO A 462 3.60 16.49 18.38
N ALA A 463 4.19 15.44 18.96
CA ALA A 463 3.43 14.35 19.54
C ALA A 463 2.68 14.79 20.80
N VAL A 464 3.27 15.67 21.63
CA VAL A 464 2.58 16.28 22.79
C VAL A 464 1.45 17.20 22.33
N ASP A 465 1.65 18.01 21.27
CA ASP A 465 0.57 18.88 20.76
C ASP A 465 -0.68 18.09 20.34
N ALA A 466 -0.49 16.87 19.83
CA ALA A 466 -1.59 16.01 19.40
C ALA A 466 -2.40 15.41 20.57
N VAL A 467 -1.85 15.34 21.79
CA VAL A 467 -2.46 14.59 22.90
C VAL A 467 -2.56 15.37 24.21
N PHE A 468 -2.03 16.59 24.30
CA PHE A 468 -2.15 17.40 25.51
C PHE A 468 -3.62 17.53 25.95
N GLY A 469 -3.90 17.31 27.23
CA GLY A 469 -5.25 17.31 27.79
C GLY A 469 -6.06 16.03 27.53
N ASN A 470 -5.53 15.07 26.77
CA ASN A 470 -6.14 13.75 26.65
C ASN A 470 -6.03 13.02 27.99
N ALA A 471 -7.16 12.57 28.54
CA ALA A 471 -7.20 11.96 29.87
C ALA A 471 -6.27 10.75 30.05
N SER A 472 -6.12 9.88 29.05
CA SER A 472 -5.22 8.72 29.14
C SER A 472 -3.75 9.12 29.08
N PHE A 473 -3.41 10.15 28.30
CA PHE A 473 -2.06 10.68 28.26
C PHE A 473 -1.71 11.40 29.56
N GLU A 474 -2.54 12.34 30.02
CA GLU A 474 -2.28 13.12 31.24
C GLU A 474 -2.17 12.24 32.49
N ALA A 475 -2.99 11.18 32.58
CA ALA A 475 -2.92 10.22 33.70
C ALA A 475 -1.56 9.51 33.82
N VAL A 476 -0.84 9.35 32.71
CA VAL A 476 0.49 8.73 32.67
C VAL A 476 1.60 9.78 32.72
N ALA A 477 1.45 10.87 31.97
CA ALA A 477 2.48 11.89 31.79
C ALA A 477 2.64 12.84 32.99
N ALA A 478 1.62 12.96 33.85
CA ALA A 478 1.69 13.78 35.05
C ALA A 478 2.87 13.35 35.95
N GLY A 479 3.79 14.29 36.22
CA GLY A 479 4.98 14.02 37.03
C GLY A 479 6.14 13.33 36.31
N MET A 480 6.01 12.96 35.03
CA MET A 480 7.14 12.47 34.23
C MET A 480 8.08 13.61 33.85
N LYS A 481 9.36 13.48 34.21
CA LYS A 481 10.37 14.52 34.02
C LYS A 481 10.71 14.74 32.56
N GLY A 482 10.77 13.67 31.76
CA GLY A 482 11.05 13.73 30.34
C GLY A 482 9.97 14.48 29.54
N LEU A 483 8.74 14.56 30.05
CA LEU A 483 7.64 15.24 29.37
C LEU A 483 7.29 16.62 29.96
N ALA A 484 7.76 16.94 31.17
CA ALA A 484 7.41 18.18 31.87
C ALA A 484 7.73 19.44 31.05
N ASP A 485 8.94 19.54 30.48
CA ASP A 485 9.34 20.72 29.70
C ASP A 485 8.61 20.81 28.35
N LEU A 486 8.26 19.68 27.74
CA LEU A 486 7.47 19.64 26.52
C LEU A 486 6.03 20.10 26.77
N ARG A 487 5.42 19.62 27.86
CA ARG A 487 4.08 20.03 28.32
C ARG A 487 4.04 21.52 28.70
N ARG A 488 5.04 22.00 29.45
CA ARG A 488 5.20 23.42 29.78
C ARG A 488 5.35 24.29 28.54
N ARG A 489 6.19 23.89 27.58
CA ARG A 489 6.36 24.61 26.30
C ARG A 489 5.08 24.64 25.48
N TRP A 490 4.32 23.56 25.45
CA TRP A 490 3.02 23.52 24.78
C TRP A 490 2.09 24.61 25.35
N LEU A 491 1.94 24.65 26.69
CA LEU A 491 1.06 25.60 27.37
C LEU A 491 1.46 27.05 27.07
N HIS A 492 2.75 27.38 27.23
CA HIS A 492 3.26 28.73 26.95
C HIS A 492 3.15 29.13 25.47
N THR A 493 3.33 28.19 24.55
CA THR A 493 3.16 28.44 23.11
C THR A 493 1.70 28.81 22.82
N ARG A 494 0.74 28.04 23.35
CA ARG A 494 -0.69 28.29 23.13
C ARG A 494 -1.16 29.59 23.78
N ILE A 495 -0.62 29.96 24.94
CA ILE A 495 -0.89 31.25 25.58
C ILE A 495 -0.32 32.39 24.72
N GLY A 496 0.93 32.28 24.26
CA GLY A 496 1.55 33.28 23.39
C GLY A 496 0.82 33.45 22.05
N ASP A 497 0.18 32.40 21.54
CA ASP A 497 -0.63 32.49 20.32
C ASP A 497 -1.86 33.39 20.48
N LEU A 498 -2.35 33.62 21.70
CA LEU A 498 -3.54 34.45 21.95
C LEU A 498 -3.35 35.93 21.56
N ASP A 499 -2.11 36.44 21.58
CA ASP A 499 -1.84 37.85 21.29
C ASP A 499 -0.73 38.09 20.25
N ARG A 500 0.13 37.11 19.96
CA ARG A 500 1.23 37.22 18.97
C ARG A 500 0.83 36.82 17.55
N THR A 501 -0.31 36.16 17.39
CA THR A 501 -0.79 35.63 16.10
C THR A 501 -2.03 36.39 15.60
N GLY A 502 -2.65 35.96 14.50
CA GLY A 502 -3.93 36.50 14.07
C GLY A 502 -5.12 35.81 14.76
N LEU A 503 -6.29 36.42 14.62
CA LEU A 503 -7.51 36.10 15.36
C LEU A 503 -7.88 34.63 15.24
N THR A 504 -7.73 34.01 14.07
CA THR A 504 -8.06 32.60 13.93
C THR A 504 -7.15 31.68 14.73
N THR A 505 -5.84 31.88 14.65
CA THR A 505 -4.88 31.09 15.44
C THR A 505 -5.11 31.34 16.93
N SER A 506 -5.36 32.58 17.33
CA SER A 506 -5.75 32.91 18.71
C SER A 506 -7.03 32.21 19.16
N THR A 507 -8.08 32.16 18.33
CA THR A 507 -9.32 31.43 18.63
C THR A 507 -9.09 29.92 18.75
N LEU A 508 -8.33 29.32 17.83
CA LEU A 508 -7.99 27.89 17.89
C LEU A 508 -7.16 27.56 19.13
N SER A 509 -6.18 28.40 19.47
CA SER A 509 -5.38 28.25 20.68
C SER A 509 -6.22 28.44 21.93
N LEU A 510 -7.16 29.40 21.96
CA LEU A 510 -8.09 29.57 23.06
C LEU A 510 -9.00 28.34 23.24
N SER A 511 -9.63 27.86 22.16
CA SER A 511 -10.47 26.66 22.22
C SER A 511 -9.68 25.42 22.65
N ARG A 512 -8.43 25.28 22.20
CA ARG A 512 -7.54 24.21 22.66
C ARG A 512 -7.18 24.36 24.14
N LEU A 513 -6.84 25.56 24.60
CA LEU A 513 -6.57 25.82 26.01
C LEU A 513 -7.79 25.47 26.88
N GLU A 514 -8.98 25.91 26.49
CA GLU A 514 -10.24 25.60 27.18
C GLU A 514 -10.54 24.10 27.22
N ALA A 515 -10.31 23.39 26.12
CA ALA A 515 -10.61 21.97 26.02
C ALA A 515 -9.57 21.06 26.71
N ALA A 516 -8.30 21.49 26.74
CA ALA A 516 -7.18 20.62 27.12
C ALA A 516 -6.57 20.95 28.49
N THR A 517 -6.84 22.13 29.07
CA THR A 517 -6.25 22.53 30.36
C THR A 517 -7.25 22.38 31.52
N SER A 518 -6.71 22.32 32.74
CA SER A 518 -7.46 22.22 33.99
C SER A 518 -6.68 22.93 35.10
N ALA A 519 -7.29 23.10 36.28
CA ALA A 519 -6.61 23.68 37.43
C ALA A 519 -5.30 22.95 37.79
N ASP A 520 -5.24 21.63 37.59
CA ASP A 520 -4.06 20.83 37.87
C ASP A 520 -2.88 21.20 36.95
N HIS A 521 -3.14 21.51 35.69
CA HIS A 521 -2.10 21.95 34.75
C HIS A 521 -1.48 23.30 35.16
N PHE A 522 -2.31 24.24 35.64
CA PHE A 522 -1.81 25.53 36.15
C PHE A 522 -1.18 25.42 37.54
N ALA A 523 -1.55 24.41 38.33
CA ALA A 523 -0.85 24.09 39.56
C ALA A 523 0.54 23.47 39.28
N GLU A 524 0.66 22.66 38.23
CA GLU A 524 1.93 22.08 37.76
C GLU A 524 2.84 23.15 37.12
N PHE A 525 2.27 24.10 36.37
CA PHE A 525 2.99 25.18 35.68
C PHE A 525 2.46 26.57 36.08
N PRO A 526 2.71 27.04 37.31
CA PRO A 526 2.15 28.30 37.82
C PRO A 526 2.67 29.54 37.10
N ASP A 527 3.81 29.45 36.43
CA ASP A 527 4.40 30.51 35.62
C ASP A 527 3.60 30.82 34.34
N ALA A 528 2.60 30.01 33.98
CA ALA A 528 1.71 30.24 32.85
C ALA A 528 0.52 31.17 33.18
N VAL A 529 0.21 31.39 34.47
CA VAL A 529 -1.00 32.12 34.90
C VAL A 529 -0.94 33.61 34.55
N GLU A 530 0.17 34.28 34.84
CA GLU A 530 0.34 35.72 34.54
C GLU A 530 0.34 35.99 33.02
N PRO A 531 1.11 35.26 32.18
CA PRO A 531 1.01 35.39 30.72
C PRO A 531 -0.40 35.16 30.16
N LEU A 532 -1.18 34.22 30.72
CA LEU A 532 -2.55 33.99 30.30
C LEU A 532 -3.46 35.17 30.66
N ALA A 533 -3.28 35.78 31.83
CA ALA A 533 -4.05 36.95 32.25
C ALA A 533 -3.75 38.19 31.42
N ASP A 534 -2.51 38.35 30.95
CA ASP A 534 -2.05 39.49 30.15
C ASP A 534 -2.38 39.35 28.65
N ALA A 535 -2.75 38.16 28.18
CA ALA A 535 -3.06 37.90 26.78
C ALA A 535 -4.26 38.75 26.29
N SER A 536 -4.11 39.40 25.13
CA SER A 536 -5.11 40.32 24.58
C SER A 536 -5.54 39.94 23.16
N ILE A 537 -6.78 39.44 23.04
CA ILE A 537 -7.42 39.13 21.74
C ILE A 537 -7.55 40.39 20.86
N ALA A 538 -7.61 41.59 21.45
CA ALA A 538 -7.67 42.83 20.68
C ALA A 538 -6.43 43.03 19.80
N ARG A 539 -5.24 42.58 20.24
CA ARG A 539 -4.01 42.61 19.43
C ARG A 539 -4.10 41.68 18.23
N ALA A 540 -4.61 40.46 18.44
CA ALA A 540 -4.82 39.48 17.37
C ALA A 540 -5.84 39.98 16.34
N LEU A 541 -6.94 40.60 16.79
CA LEU A 541 -7.95 41.21 15.91
C LEU A 541 -7.37 42.37 15.10
N ALA A 542 -6.70 43.32 15.76
CA ALA A 542 -6.08 44.46 15.08
C ALA A 542 -5.09 44.01 14.00
N ARG A 543 -4.23 43.04 14.32
CA ARG A 543 -3.28 42.45 13.38
C ARG A 543 -3.99 41.81 12.19
N THR A 544 -5.04 41.03 12.43
CA THR A 544 -5.80 40.35 11.36
C THR A 544 -6.44 41.35 10.40
N LEU A 545 -7.11 42.37 10.93
CA LEU A 545 -7.74 43.42 10.13
C LEU A 545 -6.73 44.28 9.38
N ALA A 546 -5.58 44.60 9.99
CA ALA A 546 -4.51 45.36 9.34
C ALA A 546 -3.83 44.59 8.21
N LEU A 547 -3.84 43.27 8.25
CA LEU A 547 -3.14 42.43 7.28
C LEU A 547 -4.04 41.94 6.14
N GLY A 548 -5.32 41.67 6.40
CA GLY A 548 -6.27 41.22 5.38
C GLY A 548 -7.25 40.17 5.89
N ILE A 549 -8.53 40.33 5.54
CA ILE A 549 -9.55 39.27 5.63
C ILE A 549 -10.14 39.01 4.24
N PHE A 550 -10.74 37.84 4.03
CA PHE A 550 -11.23 37.45 2.70
C PHE A 550 -12.53 38.14 2.32
N GLU A 551 -13.32 38.61 3.29
CA GLU A 551 -14.55 39.37 3.08
C GLU A 551 -14.31 40.71 2.36
N GLU A 552 -13.06 41.16 2.29
CA GLU A 552 -12.63 42.31 1.50
C GLU A 552 -12.65 42.05 -0.02
N LEU A 553 -12.68 40.79 -0.42
CA LEU A 553 -12.60 40.33 -1.81
C LEU A 553 -13.81 39.46 -2.14
N ARG A 554 -14.32 39.56 -3.37
CA ARG A 554 -15.42 38.73 -3.84
C ARG A 554 -15.27 38.36 -5.31
N TRP A 555 -15.86 37.23 -5.68
CA TRP A 555 -16.06 36.84 -7.07
C TRP A 555 -17.58 36.68 -7.30
N PRO A 556 -18.23 37.63 -8.00
CA PRO A 556 -19.69 37.61 -8.14
C PRO A 556 -20.25 36.32 -8.76
N ALA A 557 -19.56 35.74 -9.74
CA ALA A 557 -19.98 34.47 -10.36
C ALA A 557 -19.92 33.30 -9.37
N TRP A 558 -18.92 33.29 -8.48
CA TRP A 558 -18.81 32.30 -7.41
C TRP A 558 -19.95 32.42 -6.40
N GLU A 559 -20.20 33.62 -5.89
CA GLU A 559 -21.29 33.86 -4.94
C GLU A 559 -22.66 33.50 -5.55
N GLN A 560 -22.86 33.82 -6.83
CA GLN A 560 -24.04 33.39 -7.57
C GLN A 560 -24.15 31.86 -7.64
N ALA A 561 -23.06 31.16 -7.93
CA ALA A 561 -23.04 29.70 -8.02
C ALA A 561 -23.30 29.03 -6.66
N ILE A 562 -22.67 29.51 -5.59
CA ILE A 562 -22.92 29.06 -4.20
C ILE A 562 -24.39 29.25 -3.83
N THR A 563 -24.95 30.42 -4.15
CA THR A 563 -26.38 30.71 -3.92
C THR A 563 -27.29 29.80 -4.75
N THR A 564 -26.97 29.59 -6.02
CA THR A 564 -27.76 28.76 -6.96
C THR A 564 -27.78 27.29 -6.52
N LEU A 565 -26.66 26.79 -6.00
CA LEU A 565 -26.55 25.43 -5.47
C LEU A 565 -27.08 25.29 -4.03
N GLY A 566 -27.41 26.39 -3.36
CA GLY A 566 -27.89 26.40 -1.98
C GLY A 566 -26.83 25.88 -1.00
N LEU A 567 -25.56 26.22 -1.23
CA LEU A 567 -24.44 25.69 -0.46
C LEU A 567 -24.15 26.57 0.75
N GLU A 568 -24.23 25.99 1.94
CA GLU A 568 -23.70 26.59 3.16
C GLU A 568 -22.23 26.18 3.40
N LYS A 569 -21.81 25.04 2.80
CA LYS A 569 -20.46 24.48 2.82
C LYS A 569 -20.18 23.72 1.53
N LEU A 570 -18.90 23.46 1.21
CA LEU A 570 -18.48 22.57 0.10
C LEU A 570 -18.53 21.08 0.47
N GLU A 571 -19.50 20.69 1.30
CA GLU A 571 -19.77 19.30 1.61
C GLU A 571 -20.59 18.68 0.46
N ASN A 572 -20.19 17.50 -0.01
CA ASN A 572 -20.86 16.81 -1.13
C ASN A 572 -20.88 17.61 -2.45
N VAL A 573 -19.83 18.41 -2.68
CA VAL A 573 -19.58 19.11 -3.94
C VAL A 573 -18.19 18.73 -4.44
N HIS A 574 -18.09 18.36 -5.72
CA HIS A 574 -16.83 18.23 -6.42
C HIS A 574 -16.52 19.52 -7.18
N VAL A 575 -15.32 20.04 -6.95
CA VAL A 575 -14.78 21.19 -7.67
C VAL A 575 -13.75 20.68 -8.67
N HIS A 576 -14.03 20.79 -9.96
CA HIS A 576 -13.11 20.38 -11.02
C HIS A 576 -12.44 21.64 -11.60
N ARG A 577 -11.10 21.67 -11.53
CA ARG A 577 -10.31 22.82 -11.97
C ARG A 577 -10.06 22.71 -13.47
N GLN A 578 -10.49 23.70 -14.25
CA GLN A 578 -10.28 23.80 -15.70
C GLN A 578 -10.03 25.27 -16.10
N PHE A 579 -8.97 25.89 -15.58
CA PHE A 579 -8.76 27.33 -15.76
C PHE A 579 -8.79 27.72 -17.26
N PRO A 580 -9.52 28.78 -17.66
CA PRO A 580 -10.19 29.78 -16.81
C PRO A 580 -11.55 29.37 -16.23
N HIS A 581 -12.14 28.26 -16.67
CA HIS A 581 -13.44 27.79 -16.15
C HIS A 581 -13.32 27.00 -14.83
N LEU A 582 -14.29 27.18 -13.96
CA LEU A 582 -14.44 26.37 -12.74
C LEU A 582 -15.72 25.55 -12.81
N LEU A 583 -15.62 24.23 -12.62
CA LEU A 583 -16.78 23.35 -12.65
C LEU A 583 -17.16 22.93 -11.23
N LEU A 584 -18.44 23.11 -10.88
CA LEU A 584 -19.02 22.70 -9.59
C LEU A 584 -20.07 21.62 -9.82
N ALA A 585 -19.76 20.40 -9.38
CA ALA A 585 -20.64 19.24 -9.51
C ALA A 585 -21.19 18.82 -8.14
N THR A 586 -22.51 18.79 -8.03
CA THR A 586 -23.23 18.17 -6.90
C THR A 586 -23.76 16.80 -7.32
N THR A 587 -24.60 16.17 -6.48
CA THR A 587 -25.31 14.95 -6.88
C THR A 587 -26.41 15.19 -7.91
N ARG A 588 -26.82 16.46 -8.13
CA ARG A 588 -27.99 16.82 -8.97
C ARG A 588 -27.70 17.83 -10.07
N LYS A 589 -26.74 18.72 -9.89
CA LYS A 589 -26.43 19.83 -10.80
C LYS A 589 -24.93 19.93 -11.05
N LEU A 590 -24.60 20.34 -12.26
CA LEU A 590 -23.27 20.79 -12.68
C LEU A 590 -23.37 22.25 -13.11
N LEU A 591 -22.55 23.12 -12.52
CA LEU A 591 -22.34 24.49 -12.97
C LEU A 591 -20.94 24.64 -13.57
N VAL A 592 -20.83 25.41 -14.65
CA VAL A 592 -19.56 25.86 -15.22
C VAL A 592 -19.51 27.38 -15.05
N LEU A 593 -18.50 27.87 -14.34
CA LEU A 593 -18.29 29.28 -14.05
C LEU A 593 -17.17 29.79 -14.96
N GLY A 594 -17.43 30.87 -15.68
CA GLY A 594 -16.41 31.73 -16.28
C GLY A 594 -16.12 32.93 -15.38
N ARG A 595 -15.29 33.87 -15.85
CA ARG A 595 -14.89 35.08 -15.11
C ARG A 595 -16.09 35.89 -14.61
N ASP A 596 -17.05 36.16 -15.51
CA ASP A 596 -18.12 37.13 -15.25
C ASP A 596 -19.46 36.49 -14.86
N GLY A 597 -19.60 35.17 -14.93
CA GLY A 597 -20.85 34.50 -14.61
C GLY A 597 -20.84 32.99 -14.82
N VAL A 598 -22.02 32.37 -14.61
CA VAL A 598 -22.27 30.96 -14.92
C VAL A 598 -22.51 30.81 -16.42
N GLU A 599 -21.70 30.01 -17.09
CA GLU A 599 -21.75 29.78 -18.54
C GLU A 599 -22.56 28.53 -18.92
N LEU A 600 -22.63 27.55 -18.03
CA LEU A 600 -23.47 26.37 -18.20
C LEU A 600 -24.09 25.97 -16.86
N GLU A 601 -25.40 25.74 -16.88
CA GLU A 601 -26.12 25.03 -15.83
C GLU A 601 -26.69 23.74 -16.43
N HIS A 602 -26.39 22.60 -15.83
CA HIS A 602 -26.81 21.29 -16.33
C HIS A 602 -27.35 20.40 -15.20
N ASP A 603 -28.57 19.89 -15.38
CA ASP A 603 -29.16 18.90 -14.47
C ASP A 603 -28.57 17.51 -14.75
N LEU A 604 -27.95 16.92 -13.73
CA LEU A 604 -27.30 15.63 -13.84
C LEU A 604 -28.36 14.52 -13.93
N LYS A 605 -28.34 13.79 -15.06
CA LYS A 605 -29.38 12.80 -15.42
C LYS A 605 -29.47 11.61 -14.46
N HIS A 606 -28.34 11.19 -13.90
CA HIS A 606 -28.29 10.08 -12.97
C HIS A 606 -28.23 10.66 -11.57
N GLY A 607 -29.29 10.49 -10.78
CA GLY A 607 -29.20 10.71 -9.33
C GLY A 607 -28.12 9.77 -8.82
N PHE A 608 -26.94 10.30 -8.56
CA PHE A 608 -25.75 9.52 -8.23
C PHE A 608 -25.83 8.86 -6.84
N GLY A 609 -27.01 8.82 -6.21
CA GLY A 609 -27.18 8.52 -4.80
C GLY A 609 -26.33 9.48 -3.97
N ASP A 610 -25.49 8.92 -3.09
CA ASP A 610 -24.49 9.66 -2.32
C ASP A 610 -23.15 9.83 -3.05
N ASN A 611 -23.02 9.37 -4.30
CA ASN A 611 -21.78 9.51 -5.07
C ASN A 611 -21.78 10.81 -5.90
N LEU A 612 -20.60 11.28 -6.27
CA LEU A 612 -20.40 12.45 -7.13
C LEU A 612 -19.71 12.01 -8.44
N PRO A 613 -19.79 12.79 -9.53
CA PRO A 613 -19.02 12.52 -10.74
C PRO A 613 -17.52 12.38 -10.43
N ASN A 614 -16.85 11.38 -10.99
CA ASN A 614 -15.41 11.19 -10.81
C ASN A 614 -14.61 12.33 -11.45
N ASN A 615 -15.05 12.79 -12.64
CA ASN A 615 -14.43 13.91 -13.35
C ASN A 615 -15.44 14.64 -14.25
N THR A 616 -15.19 15.91 -14.54
CA THR A 616 -15.95 16.72 -15.52
C THR A 616 -15.01 17.59 -16.35
N LEU A 617 -15.35 17.84 -17.61
CA LEU A 617 -14.56 18.67 -18.54
C LEU A 617 -15.50 19.51 -19.42
N PHE A 618 -15.34 20.82 -19.45
CA PHE A 618 -16.10 21.74 -20.29
C PHE A 618 -15.41 21.96 -21.65
N VAL A 619 -16.10 21.66 -22.75
CA VAL A 619 -15.54 21.77 -24.11
C VAL A 619 -16.58 22.38 -25.05
N GLY A 620 -16.25 23.53 -25.64
CA GLY A 620 -17.06 24.18 -26.67
C GLY A 620 -18.53 24.37 -26.27
N GLY A 621 -18.80 24.81 -25.04
CA GLY A 621 -20.17 25.03 -24.52
C GLY A 621 -20.89 23.77 -24.02
N SER A 622 -20.20 22.64 -23.86
CA SER A 622 -20.77 21.39 -23.36
C SER A 622 -19.83 20.72 -22.36
N ALA A 623 -20.35 20.27 -21.22
CA ALA A 623 -19.60 19.46 -20.27
C ALA A 623 -19.63 17.96 -20.60
N LEU A 624 -18.50 17.27 -20.51
CA LEU A 624 -18.35 15.82 -20.37
C LEU A 624 -18.45 15.47 -18.89
N VAL A 625 -19.28 14.49 -18.53
CA VAL A 625 -19.48 14.00 -17.16
C VAL A 625 -19.07 12.54 -17.08
N VAL A 626 -18.16 12.18 -16.18
CA VAL A 626 -17.64 10.81 -16.00
C VAL A 626 -17.81 10.32 -14.56
N TRP A 627 -18.24 9.07 -14.35
CA TRP A 627 -18.46 8.47 -13.01
C TRP A 627 -18.21 6.96 -12.98
N SER A 628 -18.13 6.35 -11.78
CA SER A 628 -17.97 4.90 -11.61
C SER A 628 -18.84 4.31 -10.49
N TYR A 629 -19.19 3.03 -10.58
CA TYR A 629 -19.84 2.27 -9.51
C TYR A 629 -18.85 1.34 -8.80
N TRP A 630 -18.45 1.69 -7.57
CA TRP A 630 -17.45 0.94 -6.77
C TRP A 630 -17.82 -0.52 -6.48
N HIS A 631 -19.11 -0.88 -6.51
CA HIS A 631 -19.59 -2.23 -6.21
C HIS A 631 -19.81 -3.13 -7.45
N GLN A 632 -19.50 -2.65 -8.66
CA GLN A 632 -19.71 -3.40 -9.91
C GLN A 632 -18.46 -3.43 -10.82
N GLY A 633 -17.31 -3.87 -10.28
CA GLY A 633 -16.14 -4.20 -11.10
C GLY A 633 -15.43 -2.99 -11.75
N SER A 634 -15.52 -1.80 -11.15
CA SER A 634 -14.69 -0.62 -11.48
C SER A 634 -14.82 -0.10 -12.92
N LYS A 635 -16.02 -0.07 -13.50
CA LYS A 635 -16.26 0.57 -14.81
C LYS A 635 -16.50 2.07 -14.68
N ASN A 636 -15.82 2.88 -15.50
CA ASN A 636 -16.15 4.29 -15.68
C ASN A 636 -17.18 4.44 -16.82
N LEU A 637 -18.18 5.29 -16.62
CA LEU A 637 -19.19 5.66 -17.61
C LEU A 637 -19.11 7.17 -17.85
N GLY A 638 -19.42 7.61 -19.07
CA GLY A 638 -19.44 9.02 -19.45
C GLY A 638 -20.62 9.40 -20.33
N TYR A 639 -21.00 10.69 -20.29
CA TYR A 639 -21.91 11.32 -21.26
C TYR A 639 -21.56 12.80 -21.49
N TRP A 640 -21.97 13.36 -22.64
CA TRP A 640 -21.92 14.80 -22.89
C TRP A 640 -23.24 15.48 -22.48
N SER A 641 -23.20 16.60 -21.78
CA SER A 641 -24.38 17.36 -21.31
C SER A 641 -25.39 17.65 -22.42
N HIS A 642 -24.94 18.05 -23.62
CA HIS A 642 -25.82 18.26 -24.78
C HIS A 642 -26.49 16.98 -25.32
N ALA A 643 -26.02 15.81 -24.92
CA ALA A 643 -26.50 14.49 -25.33
C ALA A 643 -26.55 13.52 -24.13
N ALA A 644 -27.12 13.96 -23.00
CA ALA A 644 -27.07 13.22 -21.73
C ALA A 644 -27.71 11.81 -21.76
N ASN A 645 -28.45 11.49 -22.82
CA ASN A 645 -29.01 10.16 -23.03
C ASN A 645 -28.06 9.15 -23.68
N ASP A 646 -26.97 9.62 -24.28
CA ASP A 646 -25.98 8.80 -24.95
C ASP A 646 -24.80 8.53 -23.99
N THR A 647 -24.88 7.43 -23.23
CA THR A 647 -23.85 7.02 -22.28
C THR A 647 -22.92 5.95 -22.88
N TRP A 648 -21.63 6.02 -22.58
CA TRP A 648 -20.67 5.01 -23.00
C TRP A 648 -19.69 4.64 -21.88
N GLU A 649 -19.00 3.49 -22.03
CA GLU A 649 -17.95 3.07 -21.12
C GLU A 649 -16.66 3.83 -21.43
N CYS A 650 -16.14 4.54 -20.43
CA CYS A 650 -14.83 5.17 -20.46
C CYS A 650 -13.81 4.18 -19.89
N GLN A 651 -12.69 3.95 -20.57
CA GLN A 651 -11.59 3.13 -20.03
C GLN A 651 -10.57 4.01 -19.29
N GLY A 652 -9.62 3.38 -18.60
CA GLY A 652 -8.58 4.08 -17.84
C GLY A 652 -9.06 4.70 -16.52
N ASN A 653 -8.14 5.35 -15.82
CA ASN A 653 -8.39 5.90 -14.50
C ASN A 653 -8.82 7.36 -14.59
N TRP A 654 -10.13 7.61 -14.50
CA TRP A 654 -10.70 8.97 -14.46
C TRP A 654 -10.70 9.59 -13.06
N SER A 655 -10.00 8.99 -12.10
CA SER A 655 -9.78 9.64 -10.81
C SER A 655 -8.69 10.72 -10.95
N ARG A 656 -9.07 11.95 -10.62
CA ARG A 656 -8.23 13.04 -10.11
C ARG A 656 -6.97 13.37 -10.92
N GLY A 657 -6.98 14.54 -11.58
CA GLY A 657 -5.77 15.25 -12.00
C GLY A 657 -5.87 16.72 -11.65
N GLN A 658 -4.81 17.30 -11.05
CA GLN A 658 -4.62 18.75 -10.98
C GLN A 658 -4.05 19.21 -12.32
N ALA A 659 -4.89 19.28 -13.36
CA ALA A 659 -4.47 19.85 -14.64
C ALA A 659 -4.99 21.29 -14.75
N TYR A 660 -4.15 22.19 -15.25
CA TYR A 660 -4.57 23.45 -15.88
C TYR A 660 -4.61 23.20 -17.38
N PRO A 661 -5.69 22.59 -17.89
CA PRO A 661 -5.74 22.18 -19.29
C PRO A 661 -5.77 23.40 -20.20
N ILE A 662 -5.28 23.22 -21.43
CA ILE A 662 -5.23 24.30 -22.41
C ILE A 662 -6.55 24.31 -23.18
N GLU A 663 -7.35 25.33 -22.98
CA GLU A 663 -8.62 25.48 -23.69
C GLU A 663 -8.45 26.09 -25.08
N HIS A 664 -9.19 25.52 -26.03
CA HIS A 664 -9.41 26.05 -27.39
C HIS A 664 -10.92 26.21 -27.63
N ALA A 665 -11.30 26.85 -28.73
CA ALA A 665 -12.70 27.15 -29.03
C ALA A 665 -13.62 25.90 -29.06
N ASP A 666 -13.12 24.76 -29.54
CA ASP A 666 -13.90 23.51 -29.75
C ASP A 666 -13.32 22.28 -29.05
N SER A 667 -12.22 22.46 -28.32
CA SER A 667 -11.43 21.36 -27.76
C SER A 667 -10.62 21.82 -26.55
N VAL A 668 -10.19 20.87 -25.74
CA VAL A 668 -9.35 21.10 -24.55
C VAL A 668 -8.21 20.10 -24.56
N ILE A 669 -6.98 20.57 -24.29
CA ILE A 669 -5.84 19.69 -24.04
C ILE A 669 -5.83 19.33 -22.57
N TYR A 670 -6.20 18.08 -22.25
CA TYR A 670 -6.25 17.56 -20.90
C TYR A 670 -5.21 16.45 -20.74
N GLY A 671 -4.17 16.69 -19.94
CA GLY A 671 -3.00 15.80 -19.94
C GLY A 671 -2.37 15.78 -21.34
N GLU A 672 -2.01 14.61 -21.83
CA GLU A 672 -1.39 14.41 -23.14
C GLU A 672 -2.39 14.28 -24.31
N THR A 673 -3.66 14.64 -24.09
CA THR A 673 -4.73 14.34 -25.06
C THR A 673 -5.57 15.57 -25.35
N ARG A 674 -5.82 15.80 -26.64
CA ARG A 674 -6.87 16.71 -27.10
C ARG A 674 -8.24 16.03 -27.01
N VAL A 675 -9.15 16.66 -26.27
CA VAL A 675 -10.55 16.26 -26.17
C VAL A 675 -11.41 17.29 -26.89
N SER A 676 -12.09 16.88 -27.95
CA SER A 676 -13.03 17.72 -28.71
C SER A 676 -14.47 17.45 -28.28
N ARG A 677 -15.33 18.46 -28.46
CA ARG A 677 -16.75 18.31 -28.13
C ARG A 677 -17.37 17.14 -28.90
N GLY A 678 -17.95 16.19 -28.16
CA GLY A 678 -18.60 15.00 -28.73
C GLY A 678 -17.72 13.75 -28.78
N ASP A 679 -16.43 13.86 -28.44
CA ASP A 679 -15.52 12.71 -28.43
C ASP A 679 -15.94 11.65 -27.39
N ARG A 680 -15.80 10.38 -27.77
CA ARG A 680 -15.93 9.24 -26.85
C ARG A 680 -14.55 8.81 -26.37
N VAL A 681 -13.95 9.64 -25.51
CA VAL A 681 -12.57 9.45 -25.04
C VAL A 681 -12.43 8.12 -24.31
N ALA A 682 -11.54 7.26 -24.81
CA ALA A 682 -11.33 5.92 -24.27
C ALA A 682 -10.45 5.93 -23.03
N HIS A 683 -9.44 6.80 -22.93
CA HIS A 683 -8.52 6.85 -21.79
C HIS A 683 -8.24 8.30 -21.41
N PRO A 684 -8.30 8.67 -20.13
CA PRO A 684 -7.65 9.88 -19.67
C PRO A 684 -6.14 9.58 -19.62
N PRO A 685 -5.28 10.39 -20.24
CA PRO A 685 -3.84 10.26 -20.05
C PRO A 685 -3.48 10.51 -18.58
N HIS A 686 -2.32 10.01 -18.16
CA HIS A 686 -1.73 10.31 -16.85
C HIS A 686 -1.63 11.84 -16.68
N GLY A 687 -2.52 12.41 -15.88
CA GLY A 687 -2.56 13.85 -15.65
C GLY A 687 -1.53 14.23 -14.59
N HIS A 688 -0.29 14.45 -15.01
CA HIS A 688 0.66 15.20 -14.20
C HIS A 688 0.39 16.72 -14.34
N HIS A 689 0.93 17.52 -13.41
CA HIS A 689 0.77 18.97 -13.41
C HIS A 689 1.14 19.62 -14.76
N GLN A 690 0.30 20.54 -15.25
CA GLN A 690 0.44 21.26 -16.53
C GLN A 690 0.51 22.77 -16.31
N GLY A 691 1.25 23.46 -17.17
CA GLY A 691 1.28 24.93 -17.23
C GLY A 691 1.48 25.42 -18.65
N HIS A 692 1.11 26.66 -18.93
CA HIS A 692 1.17 27.24 -20.27
C HIS A 692 1.22 28.76 -20.22
N ASP A 693 1.78 29.39 -21.25
CA ASP A 693 1.73 30.86 -21.40
C ASP A 693 1.07 31.25 -22.74
N ALA A 694 1.35 32.44 -23.27
CA ALA A 694 0.83 32.87 -24.57
C ALA A 694 1.49 32.16 -25.77
N THR A 695 2.66 31.54 -25.57
CA THR A 695 3.56 31.06 -26.63
C THR A 695 3.96 29.59 -26.52
N GLY A 696 3.93 29.00 -25.32
CA GLY A 696 4.39 27.65 -25.01
C GLY A 696 3.50 26.93 -24.00
N ALA A 697 3.68 25.62 -23.88
CA ALA A 697 3.04 24.78 -22.88
C ALA A 697 4.00 23.72 -22.37
N TRP A 698 3.76 23.26 -21.15
CA TRP A 698 4.61 22.32 -20.45
C TRP A 698 3.79 21.35 -19.61
N VAL A 699 4.27 20.12 -19.55
CA VAL A 699 3.66 19.05 -18.77
C VAL A 699 4.75 18.30 -18.02
N VAL A 700 4.45 17.88 -16.80
CA VAL A 700 5.31 16.94 -16.07
C VAL A 700 5.15 15.55 -16.71
N HIS A 701 6.25 14.86 -17.01
CA HIS A 701 6.25 13.52 -17.58
C HIS A 701 7.53 12.79 -17.17
N ASP A 702 7.42 11.55 -16.67
CA ASP A 702 8.56 10.74 -16.18
C ASP A 702 9.51 11.52 -15.25
N GLN A 703 8.94 12.23 -14.26
CA GLN A 703 9.74 13.08 -13.35
C GLN A 703 10.60 14.12 -14.09
N ASP A 704 10.13 14.69 -15.21
CA ASP A 704 10.70 15.87 -15.88
C ASP A 704 9.62 16.85 -16.37
N ILE A 705 9.93 18.16 -16.44
CA ILE A 705 9.06 19.14 -17.12
C ILE A 705 9.47 19.13 -18.59
N ARG A 706 8.52 18.82 -19.46
CA ARG A 706 8.73 18.71 -20.90
C ARG A 706 7.88 19.72 -21.65
N ALA A 707 8.38 20.19 -22.78
CA ALA A 707 7.59 20.98 -23.71
C ALA A 707 6.36 20.17 -24.15
N GLN A 708 5.21 20.81 -24.26
CA GLN A 708 3.98 20.20 -24.73
C GLN A 708 3.47 20.94 -25.97
N ASP A 709 3.08 20.20 -27.00
CA ASP A 709 2.39 20.79 -28.14
C ASP A 709 0.99 21.27 -27.73
N ARG A 710 0.76 22.57 -27.87
CA ARG A 710 -0.48 23.24 -27.43
C ARG A 710 -1.73 22.79 -28.19
N ASN A 711 -1.60 22.19 -29.37
CA ASN A 711 -2.73 21.85 -30.24
C ASN A 711 -3.10 20.37 -30.20
N THR A 712 -2.15 19.51 -29.84
CA THR A 712 -2.30 18.05 -29.84
C THR A 712 -2.14 17.43 -28.46
N GLY A 713 -1.44 18.09 -27.55
CA GLY A 713 -1.07 17.57 -26.23
C GLY A 713 0.19 16.70 -26.24
N ALA A 714 0.83 16.51 -27.41
CA ALA A 714 2.01 15.65 -27.54
C ALA A 714 3.19 16.16 -26.69
N VAL A 715 3.80 15.23 -25.95
CA VAL A 715 4.96 15.51 -25.10
C VAL A 715 6.23 15.56 -25.94
N GLY A 716 6.96 16.66 -25.82
CA GLY A 716 8.22 16.92 -26.49
C GLY A 716 9.44 16.65 -25.61
N ALA A 717 10.56 17.31 -25.92
CA ALA A 717 11.80 17.18 -25.16
C ALA A 717 11.72 17.87 -23.78
N PRO A 718 12.56 17.46 -22.80
CA PRO A 718 12.77 18.20 -21.56
C PRO A 718 13.06 19.68 -21.82
N ALA A 719 12.21 20.55 -21.26
CA ALA A 719 12.31 21.99 -21.43
C ALA A 719 11.53 22.69 -20.31
N ARG A 720 12.09 23.76 -19.75
CA ARG A 720 11.43 24.57 -18.71
C ARG A 720 11.30 26.02 -19.18
N PRO A 721 10.20 26.74 -18.84
CA PRO A 721 10.15 28.19 -18.96
C PRO A 721 11.32 28.84 -18.21
N ALA A 722 11.81 29.98 -18.69
CA ALA A 722 12.88 30.72 -18.01
C ALA A 722 12.52 31.06 -16.55
N PHE A 723 11.25 31.40 -16.32
CA PHE A 723 10.72 31.64 -14.97
C PHE A 723 10.81 30.40 -14.08
N LEU A 724 10.84 29.17 -14.61
CA LEU A 724 10.92 27.93 -13.82
C LEU A 724 12.32 27.29 -13.80
N ALA A 725 13.33 27.96 -14.35
CA ALA A 725 14.68 27.39 -14.48
C ALA A 725 15.31 26.99 -13.13
N GLU A 726 15.02 27.73 -12.05
CA GLU A 726 15.52 27.50 -10.69
C GLU A 726 14.45 26.92 -9.76
N ALA A 727 13.31 26.49 -10.31
CA ALA A 727 12.22 25.95 -9.51
C ALA A 727 12.61 24.61 -8.87
N HIS A 728 12.09 24.35 -7.68
CA HIS A 728 12.16 23.05 -7.04
C HIS A 728 11.49 21.97 -7.91
N TRP A 729 12.07 20.76 -7.89
CA TRP A 729 11.62 19.63 -8.70
C TRP A 729 10.53 18.83 -7.96
N ASN A 730 9.33 19.41 -7.86
CA ASN A 730 8.12 18.67 -7.56
C ASN A 730 6.97 19.23 -8.42
N PRO A 731 6.10 18.38 -9.00
CA PRO A 731 4.96 18.84 -9.80
C PRO A 731 4.03 19.84 -9.07
N SER A 732 4.00 19.79 -7.74
CA SER A 732 3.16 20.64 -6.88
C SER A 732 3.73 22.03 -6.61
N ASP A 733 5.01 22.28 -6.93
CA ASP A 733 5.78 23.41 -6.38
C ASP A 733 5.89 24.63 -7.31
N TRP A 734 5.06 24.67 -8.34
CA TRP A 734 4.97 25.79 -9.26
C TRP A 734 3.60 25.89 -9.91
N CYS A 735 3.28 27.10 -10.37
CA CYS A 735 2.20 27.36 -11.30
C CYS A 735 2.69 28.38 -12.32
N TYR A 736 2.30 28.20 -13.59
CA TYR A 736 2.59 29.14 -14.65
C TYR A 736 1.49 29.03 -15.72
N VAL A 737 0.62 30.04 -15.77
CA VAL A 737 -0.60 30.03 -16.59
C VAL A 737 -0.81 31.40 -17.25
N ALA A 738 -1.37 31.39 -18.46
CA ALA A 738 -1.88 32.61 -19.09
C ALA A 738 -3.18 33.04 -18.40
N VAL A 739 -3.29 34.33 -18.06
CA VAL A 739 -4.41 34.90 -17.30
C VAL A 739 -4.86 36.22 -17.92
N ASP A 740 -6.12 36.29 -18.34
CA ASP A 740 -6.77 37.52 -18.78
C ASP A 740 -7.49 38.24 -17.62
N ALA A 741 -6.70 38.71 -16.65
CA ALA A 741 -7.18 39.46 -15.48
C ALA A 741 -6.11 40.46 -14.99
N PRO A 742 -6.02 41.67 -15.59
CA PRO A 742 -4.94 42.63 -15.28
C PRO A 742 -4.99 43.16 -13.85
N ASP A 743 -6.18 43.27 -13.25
CA ASP A 743 -6.38 43.74 -11.87
C ASP A 743 -6.33 42.59 -10.84
N SER A 744 -5.77 41.44 -11.21
CA SER A 744 -5.72 40.27 -10.35
C SER A 744 -4.99 40.57 -9.02
N PRO A 745 -5.57 40.21 -7.87
CA PRO A 745 -4.90 40.35 -6.59
C PRO A 745 -3.70 39.41 -6.42
N LEU A 746 -3.52 38.42 -7.31
CA LEU A 746 -2.37 37.52 -7.32
C LEU A 746 -1.14 38.09 -8.05
N GLY A 747 -1.31 39.23 -8.74
CA GLY A 747 -0.28 39.84 -9.57
C GLY A 747 -0.14 39.16 -10.93
N VAL A 748 -0.37 39.91 -12.00
CA VAL A 748 -0.23 39.44 -13.39
C VAL A 748 0.78 40.34 -14.10
N VAL A 749 1.72 39.72 -14.82
CA VAL A 749 2.73 40.42 -15.64
C VAL A 749 2.53 39.97 -17.08
N GLU A 750 2.29 40.91 -17.99
CA GLU A 750 2.10 40.63 -19.43
C GLU A 750 1.04 39.55 -19.72
N GLY A 751 -0.04 39.52 -18.94
CA GLY A 751 -1.11 38.53 -19.10
C GLY A 751 -0.75 37.13 -18.60
N GLN A 752 0.27 37.01 -17.75
CA GLN A 752 0.71 35.75 -17.17
C GLN A 752 0.72 35.82 -15.64
N TYR A 753 0.38 34.70 -15.02
CA TYR A 753 0.58 34.47 -13.60
C TYR A 753 1.54 33.30 -13.41
N GLY A 754 2.38 33.40 -12.40
CA GLY A 754 3.10 32.24 -11.94
C GLY A 754 3.78 32.43 -10.60
N TRP A 755 4.08 31.30 -9.98
CA TRP A 755 4.90 31.22 -8.78
C TRP A 755 5.76 29.96 -8.82
N ARG A 756 6.86 29.98 -8.08
CA ARG A 756 7.77 28.84 -7.90
C ARG A 756 8.40 28.86 -6.52
N TRP A 757 8.77 27.69 -6.03
CA TRP A 757 9.67 27.54 -4.89
C TRP A 757 11.13 27.41 -5.33
N ILE A 758 12.05 27.99 -4.55
CA ILE A 758 13.52 27.88 -4.72
C ILE A 758 14.15 27.33 -3.44
N ARG A 759 15.07 26.36 -3.57
CA ARG A 759 15.92 25.84 -2.49
C ARG A 759 17.26 26.60 -2.40
N PRO A 760 17.77 26.92 -1.19
CA PRO A 760 19.12 27.42 -1.00
C PRO A 760 20.14 26.26 -1.05
N GLY A 761 21.09 26.31 -1.99
CA GLY A 761 22.15 25.31 -2.15
C GLY A 761 22.19 24.70 -3.54
N ASN A 762 23.39 24.37 -4.03
CA ASN A 762 23.62 23.95 -5.41
C ASN A 762 23.40 22.42 -5.57
N ALA A 763 22.67 22.06 -6.63
CA ALA A 763 22.60 20.77 -7.32
C ALA A 763 21.68 19.65 -6.79
N ALA A 764 20.58 19.46 -7.54
CA ALA A 764 20.32 18.23 -8.30
C ALA A 764 20.32 16.88 -7.57
N ASP A 765 19.66 16.78 -6.42
CA ASP A 765 19.13 15.49 -5.99
C ASP A 765 17.64 15.40 -6.39
N PRO A 766 17.31 14.72 -7.51
CA PRO A 766 15.94 14.50 -7.95
C PRO A 766 15.21 13.42 -7.13
N ASP A 767 15.92 12.69 -6.25
CA ASP A 767 15.37 11.58 -5.46
C ASP A 767 14.96 12.01 -4.04
N LEU A 768 15.07 13.30 -3.68
CA LEU A 768 14.43 13.84 -2.48
C LEU A 768 12.93 14.00 -2.72
N ASP A 769 12.23 12.87 -2.73
CA ASP A 769 10.79 12.84 -2.54
C ASP A 769 10.48 13.64 -1.26
N LEU A 770 9.57 14.61 -1.32
CA LEU A 770 9.03 15.26 -0.11
C LEU A 770 8.15 14.29 0.71
N ASP A 771 7.99 13.05 0.22
CA ASP A 771 7.49 11.89 0.96
C ASP A 771 8.59 11.20 1.78
N ASP A 772 9.87 11.49 1.54
CA ASP A 772 10.98 11.12 2.43
C ASP A 772 11.22 12.26 3.44
N ASP A 773 11.02 11.89 4.70
CA ASP A 773 11.09 12.71 5.91
C ASP A 773 12.54 13.22 6.19
N GLU A 774 13.12 14.02 5.29
CA GLU A 774 14.29 14.83 5.67
C GLU A 774 13.83 15.96 6.61
N GLU A 775 14.18 15.79 7.88
CA GLU A 775 13.69 16.56 9.03
C GLU A 775 14.41 17.89 9.28
N ALA A 776 15.49 18.19 8.55
CA ALA A 776 16.09 19.51 8.63
C ALA A 776 15.14 20.54 8.01
N PRO A 777 14.78 21.63 8.71
CA PRO A 777 13.91 22.65 8.14
C PRO A 777 14.55 23.23 6.89
N THR A 778 14.06 22.80 5.72
CA THR A 778 14.55 23.31 4.46
C THR A 778 13.93 24.67 4.27
N GLU A 779 14.76 25.70 4.36
CA GLU A 779 14.36 27.05 3.98
C GLU A 779 14.01 27.02 2.48
N LEU A 780 12.82 27.48 2.12
CA LEU A 780 12.43 27.66 0.72
C LEU A 780 12.02 29.10 0.47
N THR A 781 12.27 29.57 -0.74
CA THR A 781 11.80 30.89 -1.18
C THR A 781 10.69 30.73 -2.21
N LEU A 782 9.48 31.19 -1.88
CA LEU A 782 8.40 31.42 -2.84
C LEU A 782 8.71 32.72 -3.60
N LEU A 783 8.75 32.63 -4.93
CA LEU A 783 8.81 33.79 -5.83
C LEU A 783 7.59 33.80 -6.75
N THR A 784 6.97 34.95 -6.91
CA THR A 784 5.95 35.17 -7.95
C THR A 784 6.55 35.82 -9.18
N LEU A 785 5.88 35.67 -10.33
CA LEU A 785 6.25 36.35 -11.58
C LEU A 785 6.19 37.88 -11.44
N ALA A 786 5.33 38.38 -10.55
CA ALA A 786 5.24 39.81 -10.19
C ALA A 786 6.43 40.31 -9.34
N GLY A 787 7.35 39.43 -8.96
CA GLY A 787 8.55 39.77 -8.18
C GLY A 787 8.34 39.75 -6.67
N ASP A 788 7.18 39.32 -6.17
CA ASP A 788 6.98 39.13 -4.73
C ASP A 788 7.83 37.94 -4.26
N ARG A 789 8.40 38.08 -3.06
CA ARG A 789 9.31 37.10 -2.46
C ARG A 789 8.92 36.81 -1.02
N ARG A 790 8.86 35.53 -0.68
CA ARG A 790 8.68 35.05 0.70
C ARG A 790 9.62 33.89 1.00
N VAL A 791 10.37 34.01 2.09
CA VAL A 791 11.11 32.88 2.66
C VAL A 791 10.20 32.17 3.67
N GLY A 792 10.05 30.86 3.52
CA GLY A 792 9.36 29.97 4.45
C GLY A 792 10.28 28.80 4.84
N GLN A 793 9.93 28.10 5.92
CA GLN A 793 10.60 26.85 6.31
C GLN A 793 9.62 25.69 6.15
N ILE A 794 10.05 24.60 5.52
CA ILE A 794 9.30 23.33 5.53
C ILE A 794 9.73 22.54 6.75
N ARG A 795 8.77 21.94 7.47
CA ARG A 795 8.99 20.72 8.26
C ARG A 795 8.09 19.63 7.68
N VAL A 796 8.70 18.57 7.17
CA VAL A 796 7.97 17.41 6.62
C VAL A 796 7.21 16.71 7.77
N GLY A 797 6.03 16.15 7.48
CA GLY A 797 5.23 15.37 8.45
C GLY A 797 4.33 16.15 9.44
N GLN A 798 4.45 17.47 9.55
CA GLN A 798 3.70 18.30 10.51
C GLN A 798 2.77 19.32 9.85
N GLY A 799 2.09 18.98 8.75
CA GLY A 799 1.04 19.83 8.17
C GLY A 799 1.46 21.30 7.92
N ALA A 800 2.77 21.56 7.74
CA ALA A 800 3.29 22.87 7.44
C ALA A 800 2.70 23.28 6.07
N GLN A 801 1.75 24.20 6.09
CA GLN A 801 1.02 24.59 4.89
C GLN A 801 1.92 25.50 4.05
N MET A 802 2.45 24.97 2.95
CA MET A 802 3.28 25.74 2.03
C MET A 802 2.43 26.79 1.30
N PRO A 803 2.80 28.08 1.35
CA PRO A 803 2.17 29.10 0.51
C PRO A 803 2.22 28.75 -0.99
N THR A 804 1.07 28.72 -1.64
CA THR A 804 0.94 28.45 -3.07
C THR A 804 0.47 29.67 -3.85
N ALA A 805 0.31 30.83 -3.20
CA ALA A 805 0.22 32.12 -3.88
C ALA A 805 0.62 33.29 -2.97
N MET A 806 0.75 34.48 -3.56
CA MET A 806 0.86 35.75 -2.85
C MET A 806 -0.30 36.65 -3.27
N VAL A 807 -1.03 37.20 -2.30
CA VAL A 807 -2.25 37.99 -2.54
C VAL A 807 -2.04 39.41 -2.04
N ARG A 808 -2.37 40.40 -2.88
CA ARG A 808 -2.30 41.82 -2.54
C ARG A 808 -3.69 42.34 -2.22
N TRP A 809 -3.96 42.57 -0.95
CA TRP A 809 -5.20 43.19 -0.49
C TRP A 809 -5.27 44.67 -0.90
N PRO A 810 -6.47 45.23 -1.09
CA PRO A 810 -6.62 46.64 -1.45
C PRO A 810 -6.02 47.57 -0.38
N GLY A 811 -5.14 48.47 -0.80
CA GLY A 811 -4.43 49.38 0.12
C GLY A 811 -3.23 48.76 0.84
N ALA A 812 -2.88 47.50 0.57
CA ALA A 812 -1.68 46.88 1.12
C ALA A 812 -0.43 47.16 0.26
N ASP A 813 0.66 47.57 0.92
CA ASP A 813 1.94 47.84 0.25
C ASP A 813 2.66 46.55 -0.19
N ARG A 814 2.31 45.39 0.41
CA ARG A 814 2.93 44.09 0.16
C ARG A 814 1.88 43.00 0.00
N ALA A 815 2.16 42.04 -0.88
CA ALA A 815 1.39 40.81 -0.98
C ALA A 815 1.62 39.92 0.25
N ARG A 816 0.61 39.14 0.65
CA ARG A 816 0.67 38.21 1.76
C ARG A 816 0.66 36.78 1.24
N PRO A 817 1.47 35.88 1.82
CA PRO A 817 1.46 34.47 1.44
C PRO A 817 0.13 33.83 1.80
N VAL A 818 -0.38 33.02 0.89
CA VAL A 818 -1.57 32.21 1.10
C VAL A 818 -1.30 30.76 0.73
N ALA A 819 -1.75 29.84 1.56
CA ALA A 819 -1.64 28.41 1.35
C ALA A 819 -3.03 27.80 1.21
N GLU A 820 -3.24 26.97 0.20
CA GLU A 820 -4.44 26.14 0.07
C GLU A 820 -4.12 24.71 0.53
N THR A 821 -4.85 24.18 1.51
CA THR A 821 -4.85 22.75 1.81
C THR A 821 -6.01 22.06 1.13
N SER A 822 -5.81 20.81 0.74
CA SER A 822 -6.91 19.96 0.32
C SER A 822 -6.81 18.60 0.98
N GLN A 823 -7.86 18.18 1.68
CA GLN A 823 -7.93 16.84 2.29
C GLN A 823 -8.36 15.81 1.24
N TYR A 824 -7.38 15.36 0.46
CA TYR A 824 -7.60 14.49 -0.71
C TYR A 824 -8.41 13.23 -0.40
N TRP A 825 -8.31 12.62 0.78
CA TRP A 825 -8.98 11.34 1.07
C TRP A 825 -10.47 11.46 1.49
N ARG A 826 -10.98 12.65 1.82
CA ARG A 826 -12.33 12.80 2.41
C ARG A 826 -13.48 13.03 1.41
N ARG A 827 -13.23 13.02 0.10
CA ARG A 827 -14.26 13.35 -0.94
C ARG A 827 -14.95 14.71 -0.70
N GLN A 828 -14.27 15.62 0.00
CA GLN A 828 -14.74 16.95 0.32
C GLN A 828 -13.67 17.94 -0.11
N HIS A 829 -14.05 18.98 -0.87
CA HIS A 829 -13.20 20.15 -1.07
C HIS A 829 -13.40 21.09 0.12
N ASN A 830 -12.86 20.70 1.28
CA ASN A 830 -12.57 21.68 2.32
C ASN A 830 -11.20 22.24 1.99
N VAL A 831 -11.21 23.44 1.42
CA VAL A 831 -10.03 24.24 1.17
C VAL A 831 -9.75 24.97 2.48
N ASP A 832 -8.79 24.50 3.29
CA ASP A 832 -8.32 25.34 4.38
C ASP A 832 -7.36 26.34 3.75
N VAL A 833 -7.73 27.61 3.76
CA VAL A 833 -6.83 28.66 3.32
C VAL A 833 -6.20 29.31 4.53
N VAL A 834 -4.89 29.41 4.52
CA VAL A 834 -4.13 30.15 5.53
C VAL A 834 -3.51 31.39 4.92
N VAL A 835 -3.74 32.55 5.57
CA VAL A 835 -3.04 33.81 5.27
C VAL A 835 -1.88 33.94 6.25
N GLY A 836 -0.67 34.14 5.75
CA GLY A 836 0.51 34.35 6.58
C GLY A 836 0.88 35.82 6.74
N ASP A 837 1.56 36.13 7.85
CA ASP A 837 2.26 37.40 8.03
C ASP A 837 3.53 37.41 7.17
N PRO A 838 3.80 38.40 6.31
CA PRO A 838 5.02 38.43 5.49
C PRO A 838 6.25 38.83 6.29
N ASP A 839 6.10 39.36 7.50
CA ASP A 839 7.21 39.74 8.38
C ASP A 839 7.52 38.66 9.42
N VAL A 840 6.61 37.70 9.65
CA VAL A 840 6.79 36.63 10.63
C VAL A 840 6.65 35.25 9.96
N PRO A 841 7.75 34.48 9.78
CA PRO A 841 7.77 33.19 9.06
C PRO A 841 6.72 32.17 9.48
N GLU A 842 6.30 32.18 10.75
CA GLU A 842 5.52 31.10 11.36
C GLU A 842 4.08 31.49 11.74
N VAL A 843 3.61 32.70 11.42
CA VAL A 843 2.30 33.19 11.90
C VAL A 843 1.23 33.03 10.84
N ALA A 844 0.30 32.10 11.10
CA ALA A 844 -1.01 32.06 10.46
C ALA A 844 -1.94 33.12 11.07
N LEU A 845 -2.55 33.94 10.21
CA LEU A 845 -3.40 35.06 10.58
C LEU A 845 -4.90 34.72 10.48
N SER A 846 -5.24 33.91 9.49
CA SER A 846 -6.59 33.42 9.21
C SER A 846 -6.51 31.96 8.77
N ARG A 847 -7.49 31.13 9.17
CA ARG A 847 -7.67 29.73 8.74
C ARG A 847 -9.16 29.45 8.52
N MET A 848 -9.49 28.87 7.38
CA MET A 848 -10.86 28.40 7.11
C MET A 848 -10.97 26.89 7.26
N GLU A 849 -10.88 26.39 8.50
CA GLU A 849 -11.38 25.03 8.78
C GLU A 849 -12.87 25.13 9.14
N GLY A 850 -13.59 24.00 9.24
CA GLY A 850 -15.01 23.92 9.60
C GLY A 850 -15.47 24.61 10.91
N ALA A 851 -14.69 25.51 11.51
CA ALA A 851 -15.09 26.53 12.47
C ALA A 851 -15.38 27.88 11.75
N GLN A 852 -16.60 28.38 11.94
CA GLN A 852 -17.22 29.55 11.30
C GLN A 852 -16.54 30.91 11.62
N LEU A 853 -15.29 31.13 11.23
CA LEU A 853 -14.68 32.47 11.35
C LEU A 853 -14.81 33.30 10.08
N SER A 854 -14.93 32.68 8.91
CA SER A 854 -15.47 33.36 7.73
C SER A 854 -16.94 33.02 7.54
N ALA A 855 -17.72 34.01 7.14
CA ALA A 855 -19.11 33.82 6.74
C ALA A 855 -19.24 33.25 5.31
N SER A 856 -18.15 33.15 4.54
CA SER A 856 -18.18 32.88 3.10
C SER A 856 -17.35 31.67 2.68
N ILE A 857 -17.87 30.87 1.76
CA ILE A 857 -17.13 29.80 1.09
C ILE A 857 -16.17 30.43 0.07
N LEU A 858 -14.90 30.03 0.04
CA LEU A 858 -13.92 30.55 -0.94
C LEU A 858 -13.77 29.65 -2.17
N PRO A 859 -13.54 30.24 -3.37
CA PRO A 859 -13.14 29.49 -4.56
C PRO A 859 -11.70 28.96 -4.39
N PRO A 860 -11.28 27.93 -5.17
CA PRO A 860 -9.89 27.48 -5.18
C PRO A 860 -8.94 28.62 -5.56
N ILE A 861 -7.72 28.59 -5.01
CA ILE A 861 -6.75 29.69 -5.12
C ILE A 861 -6.43 30.10 -6.56
N ALA A 862 -6.44 29.14 -7.49
CA ALA A 862 -6.21 29.39 -8.91
C ALA A 862 -7.23 30.31 -9.58
N TYR A 863 -8.41 30.50 -8.99
CA TYR A 863 -9.46 31.38 -9.51
C TYR A 863 -9.49 32.74 -8.82
N TRP A 864 -8.56 32.99 -7.90
CA TRP A 864 -8.48 34.27 -7.22
C TRP A 864 -8.06 35.42 -8.13
N HIS A 865 -7.66 35.10 -9.37
CA HIS A 865 -7.56 36.07 -10.45
C HIS A 865 -8.85 36.84 -10.72
N PHE A 866 -10.01 36.27 -10.39
CA PHE A 866 -11.32 36.88 -10.61
C PHE A 866 -11.89 37.58 -9.37
N LEU A 867 -11.15 37.61 -8.27
CA LEU A 867 -11.55 38.34 -7.06
C LEU A 867 -11.41 39.85 -7.29
N VAL A 868 -12.43 40.60 -6.89
CA VAL A 868 -12.47 42.06 -6.91
C VAL A 868 -12.76 42.61 -5.51
N PRO A 869 -12.31 43.84 -5.18
CA PRO A 869 -12.60 44.46 -3.88
C PRO A 869 -14.10 44.65 -3.65
N THR A 870 -14.59 44.26 -2.48
CA THR A 870 -15.98 44.51 -2.05
C THR A 870 -16.21 46.00 -1.74
N ASP A 871 -15.31 46.61 -0.96
CA ASP A 871 -15.24 48.05 -0.67
C ASP A 871 -13.77 48.47 -0.53
N ALA A 872 -13.21 49.03 -1.61
CA ALA A 872 -11.81 49.46 -1.64
C ALA A 872 -11.47 50.52 -0.57
N SER A 873 -12.42 51.39 -0.19
CA SER A 873 -12.20 52.40 0.85
C SER A 873 -12.18 51.80 2.26
N GLY A 874 -13.05 50.81 2.49
CA GLY A 874 -13.11 50.02 3.71
C GLY A 874 -11.81 49.27 3.93
N SER A 875 -11.35 48.52 2.92
CA SER A 875 -10.07 47.80 2.94
C SER A 875 -8.88 48.69 3.28
N GLN A 876 -8.79 49.87 2.65
CA GLN A 876 -7.73 50.84 2.94
C GLN A 876 -7.74 51.34 4.40
N ARG A 877 -8.93 51.49 5.01
CA ARG A 877 -9.05 51.84 6.43
C ARG A 877 -8.66 50.68 7.34
N LEU A 878 -9.00 49.45 6.98
CA LEU A 878 -8.63 48.26 7.75
C LEU A 878 -7.12 48.14 7.95
N ARG A 879 -6.31 48.54 6.95
CA ARG A 879 -4.83 48.58 7.06
C ARG A 879 -4.29 49.48 8.17
N LYS A 880 -5.11 50.39 8.71
CA LYS A 880 -4.74 51.37 9.75
C LYS A 880 -5.34 51.07 11.13
N VAL A 881 -6.07 49.96 11.27
CA VAL A 881 -6.70 49.56 12.53
C VAL A 881 -5.63 49.26 13.57
N ASP A 882 -5.76 49.85 14.76
CA ASP A 882 -4.91 49.57 15.91
C ASP A 882 -5.64 48.77 17.01
N VAL A 883 -4.96 48.56 18.16
CA VAL A 883 -5.49 47.78 19.28
C VAL A 883 -6.68 48.48 19.97
N ASP A 884 -6.70 49.80 19.98
CA ASP A 884 -7.80 50.58 20.58
C ASP A 884 -9.04 50.54 19.69
N ASP A 885 -8.86 50.64 18.37
CA ASP A 885 -9.89 50.38 17.36
C ASP A 885 -10.49 48.98 17.52
N ALA A 886 -9.65 47.94 17.58
CA ALA A 886 -10.07 46.56 17.77
C ALA A 886 -10.82 46.37 19.11
N SER A 887 -10.35 46.99 20.19
CA SER A 887 -11.02 46.94 21.50
C SER A 887 -12.41 47.59 21.44
N ARG A 888 -12.54 48.72 20.73
CA ARG A 888 -13.84 49.38 20.49
C ARG A 888 -14.77 48.51 19.65
N LEU A 889 -14.25 47.83 18.62
CA LEU A 889 -15.03 46.89 17.81
C LEU A 889 -15.56 45.73 18.65
N ILE A 890 -14.72 45.13 19.51
CA ILE A 890 -15.12 44.06 20.43
C ILE A 890 -16.21 44.55 21.40
N ALA A 891 -16.04 45.73 21.99
CA ALA A 891 -17.02 46.31 22.90
C ALA A 891 -18.37 46.59 22.20
N ALA A 892 -18.32 47.12 20.99
CA ALA A 892 -19.52 47.37 20.17
C ALA A 892 -20.24 46.06 19.81
N ALA A 893 -19.50 45.03 19.40
CA ALA A 893 -20.07 43.71 19.08
C ALA A 893 -20.75 43.08 20.30
N ARG A 894 -20.13 43.17 21.48
CA ARG A 894 -20.71 42.69 22.76
C ARG A 894 -21.97 43.45 23.20
N ALA A 895 -22.12 44.71 22.78
CA ALA A 895 -23.32 45.49 23.09
C ALA A 895 -24.46 45.23 22.10
N ALA A 896 -24.14 44.70 20.90
CA ALA A 896 -25.10 44.42 19.84
C ALA A 896 -25.69 43.00 19.89
N GLY A 897 -24.96 42.05 20.48
CA GLY A 897 -25.45 40.71 20.82
C GLY A 897 -25.99 40.64 22.23
#